data_AF-A0AA36I2P8-F1
#
_entry.id   AF-A0AA36I2P8-F1
#
_cell.length_a   1.000
_cell.length_b   1.000
_cell.length_c   1.000
_cell.angle_alpha   90.00
_cell.angle_beta   90.00
_cell.angle_gamma   90.00
#
_symmetry.space_group_name_H-M   'P 1'
#
loop_
_entity.id
_entity.type
_entity.pdbx_description
1 polymer ?
#
loop_
_entity_poly.entity_id
_entity_poly.type
_entity_poly.pdbx_seq_one_letter_code
_entity_poly.pdbx_strand_id
1 'polypeptide(L)'
;MSDCVELTFQRASVHLVHDVKRLEDGEDLNDALLDFFVKIGQALIPNRKTDGGFNEGLSPVAYLGSYFYGMLQKGHASNGRTGHANVTNWAKRRLGKGGLFADQVGALAVPVNELLRDYMGRQQEKHWWLALLVNPRGGCPKGPDGISVACLDSFARTGMRYKPPRRALKDGAVEAYSVEVSSFSRSGFVALVGFRAVGDGSLGPLPDPRHSRLQFGHRIIKDPELDLKVRNYGDHGVPGVLEGTLEFAFDSSTRICGDYMLHYAGVAEYKPALKLELRREPNQSQQQVARLLGGYCGKEWEAAPGGGADYGDEAVADALQLPDTPQQESAHDCGFFILEQVLRLLQLSPAALRALAKRPAEDVASLPWPAQREVVKRKKKLREVTADLFVASRRQGTGDVEALLKNDEVLRKKLLLAMWEGPYFARAVANVIGMDAGPLPEIPVLPKEVESHKEAEESSSESSASSSSAKSSSSSERRRRSRSRSRRRAHRERKEKEKDRPAKPARPAKPPPPPSFTKEDLQGYPSKTLRNLCVQYHVLPPGMVERTDLLKALEHLAVVKGLATTNAAAPGRTTQARPDLPSFTTTELDTMPISKLKMYCIQFGRLPSGSLEKSDLKKALLPLAKVDKNFPSFTLEELQTMSVSKLKSYCIRYGRMPHGPVERSDLVSLLRPFARGEAPAAASTISASALPRAPSAVTPTPAAPAPAPAAPAAPADSFALGELKTMSMKMLKMFCIKHKVMPHGPVEKCDLQKALEPFAR
;
A
#
# COMPACT_ATOMS: atom_id res chain seq x y z
N MET A 1 25.60 21.54 27.97
CA MET A 1 24.90 21.88 26.71
C MET A 1 23.64 21.04 26.68
N SER A 2 22.46 21.64 26.64
CA SER A 2 21.21 20.88 26.51
C SER A 2 21.15 20.27 25.11
N ASP A 3 20.93 18.96 25.02
CA ASP A 3 20.76 18.28 23.74
C ASP A 3 19.50 18.83 23.05
N CYS A 4 19.68 19.50 21.90
CA CYS A 4 18.55 19.94 21.10
C CYS A 4 17.90 18.73 20.43
N VAL A 5 16.71 18.37 20.91
CA VAL A 5 15.94 17.21 20.43
C VAL A 5 14.85 17.59 19.42
N GLU A 6 14.60 18.89 19.21
CA GLU A 6 13.53 19.41 18.36
C GLU A 6 14.05 20.49 17.42
N LEU A 7 13.75 20.35 16.13
CA LEU A 7 13.96 21.38 15.13
C LEU A 7 12.63 22.10 14.88
N THR A 8 12.68 23.42 14.71
CA THR A 8 11.51 24.25 14.41
C THR A 8 11.79 25.11 13.18
N PHE A 9 10.79 25.24 12.31
CA PHE A 9 10.83 26.12 11.14
C PHE A 9 9.42 26.63 10.82
N GLN A 10 9.20 27.94 10.92
CA GLN A 10 7.91 28.59 10.62
C GLN A 10 6.70 27.86 11.24
N ARG A 11 6.76 27.53 12.54
CA ARG A 11 5.73 26.78 13.31
C ARG A 11 5.55 25.30 12.92
N ALA A 12 6.36 24.74 12.02
CA ALA A 12 6.49 23.28 11.90
C ALA A 12 7.62 22.84 12.84
N SER A 13 7.46 21.69 13.47
CA SER A 13 8.52 21.11 14.28
C SER A 13 8.74 19.63 13.96
N VAL A 14 9.97 19.18 14.18
CA VAL A 14 10.44 17.82 13.94
C VAL A 14 11.24 17.37 15.15
N HIS A 15 10.80 16.28 15.76
CA HIS A 15 11.42 15.67 16.92
C HIS A 15 12.38 14.54 16.52
N LEU A 16 13.61 14.58 17.04
CA LEU A 16 14.69 13.65 16.70
C LEU A 16 14.29 12.18 16.87
N VAL A 17 13.58 11.87 17.96
CA VAL A 17 13.25 10.47 18.33
C VAL A 17 12.06 9.92 17.54
N HIS A 18 11.05 10.75 17.27
CA HIS A 18 9.75 10.27 16.78
C HIS A 18 9.61 10.45 15.28
N ASP A 19 10.09 11.57 14.75
CA ASP A 19 9.86 11.95 13.37
C ASP A 19 11.00 11.47 12.48
N VAL A 20 12.27 11.65 12.89
CA VAL A 20 13.42 11.30 12.04
C VAL A 20 13.44 9.81 11.66
N LYS A 21 12.96 8.93 12.55
CA LYS A 21 12.81 7.50 12.24
C LYS A 21 11.89 7.26 11.04
N ARG A 22 10.89 8.12 10.80
CA ARG A 22 9.99 8.03 9.64
C ARG A 22 10.67 8.31 8.30
N LEU A 23 11.93 8.76 8.32
CA LEU A 23 12.75 8.86 7.13
C LEU A 23 13.44 7.54 6.78
N GLU A 24 13.38 6.50 7.61
CA GLU A 24 13.93 5.16 7.33
C GLU A 24 13.11 4.39 6.28
N ASP A 25 13.75 3.44 5.62
CA ASP A 25 13.11 2.64 4.57
C ASP A 25 12.00 1.76 5.16
N GLY A 26 10.83 1.72 4.51
CA GLY A 26 9.66 1.00 5.02
C GLY A 26 8.83 1.78 6.05
N GLU A 27 9.20 3.01 6.41
CA GLU A 27 8.39 3.89 7.25
C GLU A 27 7.65 4.95 6.40
N ASP A 28 6.40 5.24 6.80
CA ASP A 28 5.57 6.29 6.19
C ASP A 28 6.02 7.67 6.65
N LEU A 29 6.09 8.63 5.72
CA LEU A 29 6.26 10.04 6.07
C LEU A 29 5.06 10.52 6.91
N ASN A 30 5.33 11.16 8.04
CA ASN A 30 4.28 11.73 8.89
C ASN A 30 4.00 13.20 8.58
N ASP A 31 2.93 13.73 9.17
CA ASP A 31 2.48 15.11 8.98
C ASP A 31 3.55 16.14 9.35
N ALA A 32 4.31 15.89 10.43
CA ALA A 32 5.35 16.78 10.93
C ALA A 32 6.48 16.98 9.91
N LEU A 33 7.02 15.87 9.36
CA LEU A 33 8.07 15.94 8.35
C LEU A 33 7.55 16.54 7.03
N LEU A 34 6.35 16.19 6.59
CA LEU A 34 5.77 16.75 5.37
C LEU A 34 5.62 18.27 5.49
N ASP A 35 5.01 18.76 6.57
CA ASP A 35 4.83 20.18 6.82
C ASP A 35 6.17 20.92 6.96
N PHE A 36 7.13 20.30 7.64
CA PHE A 36 8.46 20.88 7.85
C PHE A 36 9.20 21.06 6.53
N PHE A 37 9.33 20.01 5.71
CA PHE A 37 10.07 20.11 4.45
C PHE A 37 9.36 20.94 3.39
N VAL A 38 8.02 20.93 3.34
CA VAL A 38 7.30 21.82 2.41
C VAL A 38 7.55 23.29 2.75
N LYS A 39 7.53 23.67 4.03
CA LYS A 39 7.82 25.06 4.45
C LYS A 39 9.25 25.47 4.13
N ILE A 40 10.23 24.61 4.41
CA ILE A 40 11.63 24.87 4.04
C ILE A 40 11.74 25.01 2.51
N GLY A 41 11.05 24.15 1.74
CA GLY A 41 10.97 24.24 0.29
C GLY A 41 10.38 25.58 -0.18
N GLN A 42 9.28 26.04 0.42
CA GLN A 42 8.65 27.34 0.11
C GLN A 42 9.60 28.51 0.37
N ALA A 43 10.48 28.40 1.37
CA ALA A 43 11.43 29.44 1.74
C ALA A 43 12.72 29.41 0.91
N LEU A 44 13.14 28.24 0.39
CA LEU A 44 14.43 28.07 -0.29
C LEU A 44 14.35 27.92 -1.82
N ILE A 45 13.26 27.36 -2.37
CA ILE A 45 13.17 27.02 -3.81
C ILE A 45 12.81 28.23 -4.69
N PRO A 46 11.82 29.08 -4.33
CA PRO A 46 11.52 30.27 -5.10
C PRO A 46 12.73 31.23 -5.06
N ASN A 47 13.63 31.11 -6.05
CA ASN A 47 14.92 31.80 -6.09
C ASN A 47 14.74 33.31 -6.36
N ARG A 48 14.21 34.03 -5.39
CA ARG A 48 14.19 35.49 -5.42
C ARG A 48 15.50 35.98 -4.80
N LYS A 49 16.42 36.44 -5.64
CA LYS A 49 17.60 37.24 -5.26
C LYS A 49 17.24 38.62 -4.69
N THR A 50 16.03 38.81 -4.16
CA THR A 50 15.69 40.03 -3.46
C THR A 50 16.33 39.96 -2.08
N ASP A 51 17.10 40.97 -1.70
CA ASP A 51 17.82 41.09 -0.43
C ASP A 51 16.93 41.03 0.84
N GLY A 52 15.64 40.79 0.65
CA GLY A 52 14.65 40.49 1.66
C GLY A 52 14.84 39.11 2.30
N GLY A 53 14.71 39.03 3.62
CA GLY A 53 14.84 37.78 4.37
C GLY A 53 13.85 36.68 3.96
N PHE A 54 13.90 35.52 4.63
CA PHE A 54 13.12 34.30 4.38
C PHE A 54 11.57 34.45 4.26
N ASN A 55 11.02 35.66 4.45
CA ASN A 55 9.60 35.95 4.48
C ASN A 55 9.12 37.01 3.46
N GLU A 56 9.98 37.57 2.61
CA GLU A 56 9.61 38.72 1.76
C GLU A 56 8.86 38.40 0.44
N GLY A 57 8.31 37.20 0.31
CA GLY A 57 7.46 36.89 -0.84
C GLY A 57 6.56 35.68 -0.61
N LEU A 58 5.35 35.75 -1.14
CA LEU A 58 4.47 34.60 -1.18
C LEU A 58 5.00 33.57 -2.19
N SER A 59 5.05 32.32 -1.74
CA SER A 59 5.35 31.17 -2.58
C SER A 59 4.35 31.04 -3.74
N PRO A 60 4.80 30.61 -4.95
CA PRO A 60 3.91 30.35 -6.08
C PRO A 60 2.86 29.28 -5.79
N VAL A 61 3.16 28.39 -4.83
CA VAL A 61 2.24 27.35 -4.34
C VAL A 61 1.89 27.65 -2.90
N ALA A 62 0.61 27.90 -2.63
CA ALA A 62 0.06 27.98 -1.30
C ALA A 62 0.04 26.59 -0.63
N TYR A 63 0.37 26.54 0.65
CA TYR A 63 0.36 25.33 1.46
C TYR A 63 -0.26 25.61 2.83
N LEU A 64 -1.42 25.00 3.10
CA LEU A 64 -2.17 25.23 4.33
C LEU A 64 -1.91 24.17 5.42
N GLY A 65 -0.94 23.28 5.20
CA GLY A 65 -0.59 22.18 6.12
C GLY A 65 -1.36 20.89 5.82
N SER A 66 -0.76 19.77 6.19
CA SER A 66 -1.31 18.41 6.07
C SER A 66 -2.65 18.24 6.78
N TYR A 67 -2.86 18.91 7.92
CA TYR A 67 -4.12 18.87 8.67
C TYR A 67 -5.27 19.67 8.06
N PHE A 68 -5.03 20.50 7.04
CA PHE A 68 -6.04 21.40 6.47
C PHE A 68 -7.28 20.64 5.98
N TYR A 69 -7.06 19.60 5.18
CA TYR A 69 -8.18 18.85 4.62
C TYR A 69 -9.01 18.12 5.69
N GLY A 70 -8.35 17.46 6.65
CA GLY A 70 -9.04 16.80 7.76
C GLY A 70 -9.87 17.77 8.61
N MET A 71 -9.36 19.00 8.81
CA MET A 71 -10.10 20.06 9.49
C MET A 71 -11.26 20.62 8.65
N LEU A 72 -11.07 20.78 7.34
CA LEU A 72 -12.12 21.20 6.42
C LEU A 72 -13.30 20.22 6.43
N GLN A 73 -13.04 18.93 6.56
CA GLN A 73 -14.06 17.87 6.64
C GLN A 73 -14.69 17.68 8.03
N LYS A 74 -14.13 18.29 9.07
CA LYS A 74 -14.56 18.06 10.46
C LYS A 74 -16.05 18.34 10.62
N GLY A 75 -16.73 17.49 11.39
CA GLY A 75 -18.18 17.56 11.56
C GLY A 75 -18.98 17.07 10.34
N HIS A 76 -18.37 16.26 9.48
CA HIS A 76 -19.00 15.72 8.27
C HIS A 76 -19.54 16.80 7.33
N ALA A 77 -18.76 17.88 7.15
CA ALA A 77 -19.13 18.96 6.24
C ALA A 77 -19.46 18.39 4.85
N SER A 78 -20.69 18.65 4.38
CA SER A 78 -21.20 18.14 3.09
C SER A 78 -20.59 18.85 1.89
N ASN A 79 -20.12 20.09 2.09
CA ASN A 79 -19.46 20.90 1.07
C ASN A 79 -18.41 21.83 1.70
N GLY A 80 -17.58 22.42 0.83
CA GLY A 80 -16.48 23.29 1.25
C GLY A 80 -16.92 24.55 1.96
N ARG A 81 -18.12 25.06 1.62
CA ARG A 81 -18.66 26.28 2.23
C ARG A 81 -18.95 26.10 3.71
N THR A 82 -19.55 24.95 4.07
CA THR A 82 -19.81 24.58 5.45
C THR A 82 -18.51 24.27 6.18
N GLY A 83 -17.61 23.53 5.52
CA GLY A 83 -16.30 23.17 6.07
C GLY A 83 -15.40 24.38 6.35
N HIS A 84 -15.54 25.46 5.58
CA HIS A 84 -14.76 26.69 5.74
C HIS A 84 -14.80 27.23 7.18
N ALA A 85 -15.94 27.12 7.87
CA ALA A 85 -16.07 27.55 9.27
C ALA A 85 -14.99 26.94 10.18
N ASN A 86 -14.62 25.67 9.96
CA ASN A 86 -13.60 24.94 10.73
C ASN A 86 -12.17 25.42 10.46
N VAL A 87 -11.93 26.03 9.30
CA VAL A 87 -10.62 26.48 8.82
C VAL A 87 -10.59 27.98 8.54
N THR A 88 -11.54 28.73 9.12
CA THR A 88 -11.65 30.18 8.95
C THR A 88 -10.32 30.85 9.27
N ASN A 89 -9.91 31.81 8.42
CA ASN A 89 -8.65 32.54 8.53
C ASN A 89 -7.37 31.70 8.33
N TRP A 90 -7.42 30.42 7.93
CA TRP A 90 -6.20 29.66 7.69
C TRP A 90 -5.38 30.25 6.54
N ALA A 91 -6.00 30.53 5.39
CA ALA A 91 -5.36 31.18 4.26
C ALA A 91 -4.83 32.57 4.65
N LYS A 92 -5.69 33.42 5.25
CA LYS A 92 -5.29 34.76 5.72
C LYS A 92 -4.09 34.75 6.66
N ARG A 93 -4.02 33.82 7.62
CA ARG A 93 -2.91 33.73 8.59
C ARG A 93 -1.62 33.22 7.99
N ARG A 94 -1.68 32.35 6.97
CA ARG A 94 -0.49 31.71 6.37
C ARG A 94 0.02 32.44 5.13
N LEU A 95 -0.88 33.07 4.38
CA LEU A 95 -0.59 33.72 3.10
C LEU A 95 -0.67 35.26 3.19
N GLY A 96 -1.05 35.82 4.34
CA GLY A 96 -1.07 37.27 4.55
C GLY A 96 -2.06 38.02 3.66
N LYS A 97 -1.65 39.19 3.16
CA LYS A 97 -2.51 40.08 2.35
C LYS A 97 -2.82 39.44 1.00
N GLY A 98 -4.10 39.45 0.62
CA GLY A 98 -4.60 38.80 -0.59
C GLY A 98 -4.96 37.33 -0.43
N GLY A 99 -4.46 36.68 0.63
CA GLY A 99 -4.81 35.30 0.96
C GLY A 99 -4.54 34.33 -0.18
N LEU A 100 -5.49 33.42 -0.44
CA LEU A 100 -5.42 32.43 -1.51
C LEU A 100 -5.41 33.05 -2.92
N PHE A 101 -5.94 34.27 -3.05
CA PHE A 101 -6.10 34.96 -4.33
C PHE A 101 -5.08 36.09 -4.49
N ALA A 102 -3.90 36.01 -3.88
CA ALA A 102 -2.82 36.94 -4.19
C ALA A 102 -2.25 36.65 -5.61
N ASP A 103 -1.73 37.65 -6.32
CA ASP A 103 -1.17 37.48 -7.68
C ASP A 103 -0.01 36.47 -7.73
N GLN A 104 0.67 36.34 -6.59
CA GLN A 104 1.79 35.45 -6.38
C GLN A 104 1.36 34.00 -6.17
N VAL A 105 0.09 33.71 -5.87
CA VAL A 105 -0.38 32.33 -5.67
C VAL A 105 -0.92 31.80 -7.00
N GLY A 106 -0.17 30.87 -7.60
CA GLY A 106 -0.58 30.17 -8.83
C GLY A 106 -1.34 28.88 -8.56
N ALA A 107 -1.12 28.24 -7.41
CA ALA A 107 -1.79 27.00 -7.03
C ALA A 107 -1.90 26.84 -5.50
N LEU A 108 -2.80 25.97 -5.06
CA LEU A 108 -2.92 25.50 -3.69
C LEU A 108 -2.69 23.98 -3.64
N ALA A 109 -1.66 23.57 -2.90
CA ALA A 109 -1.33 22.18 -2.64
C ALA A 109 -2.01 21.71 -1.35
N VAL A 110 -2.85 20.68 -1.48
CA VAL A 110 -3.61 20.08 -0.36
C VAL A 110 -3.27 18.60 -0.24
N PRO A 111 -2.37 18.20 0.68
CA PRO A 111 -2.18 16.80 1.00
C PRO A 111 -3.46 16.19 1.55
N VAL A 112 -3.84 15.03 1.03
CA VAL A 112 -5.00 14.27 1.47
C VAL A 112 -4.52 12.95 2.06
N ASN A 113 -4.79 12.75 3.36
CA ASN A 113 -4.55 11.48 4.05
C ASN A 113 -5.85 10.68 4.10
N GLU A 114 -6.01 9.77 3.16
CA GLU A 114 -7.22 8.98 3.01
C GLU A 114 -7.09 7.63 3.72
N LEU A 115 -8.12 7.23 4.46
CA LEU A 115 -8.23 5.89 5.01
C LEU A 115 -8.82 4.95 3.96
N LEU A 116 -7.97 4.11 3.36
CA LEU A 116 -8.41 3.11 2.40
C LEU A 116 -9.32 2.08 3.07
N ARG A 117 -10.40 1.74 2.37
CA ARG A 117 -11.32 0.68 2.78
C ARG A 117 -11.25 -0.46 1.76
N ASP A 118 -11.25 -1.68 2.26
CA ASP A 118 -11.38 -2.86 1.41
C ASP A 118 -12.81 -3.02 0.85
N TYR A 119 -13.02 -4.04 0.02
CA TYR A 119 -14.32 -4.37 -0.55
C TYR A 119 -15.37 -4.76 0.51
N MET A 120 -14.96 -5.03 1.75
CA MET A 120 -15.85 -5.27 2.91
C MET A 120 -16.05 -4.02 3.76
N GLY A 121 -15.48 -2.87 3.37
CA GLY A 121 -15.55 -1.61 4.09
C GLY A 121 -14.61 -1.51 5.30
N ARG A 122 -13.75 -2.50 5.53
CA ARG A 122 -12.77 -2.50 6.63
C ARG A 122 -11.61 -1.57 6.28
N GLN A 123 -11.12 -0.84 7.28
CA GLN A 123 -9.96 0.02 7.11
C GLN A 123 -8.71 -0.85 6.91
N GLN A 124 -8.01 -0.65 5.80
CA GLN A 124 -6.74 -1.32 5.53
C GLN A 124 -5.58 -0.41 5.93
N GLU A 125 -5.37 0.65 5.16
CA GLU A 125 -4.14 1.44 5.22
C GLU A 125 -4.44 2.93 5.02
N LYS A 126 -3.56 3.78 5.58
CA LYS A 126 -3.56 5.21 5.28
C LYS A 126 -2.82 5.41 3.97
N HIS A 127 -3.38 6.25 3.11
CA HIS A 127 -2.78 6.57 1.83
C HIS A 127 -2.74 8.08 1.60
N TRP A 128 -1.56 8.57 1.25
CA TRP A 128 -1.33 9.97 0.95
C TRP A 128 -1.41 10.20 -0.55
N TRP A 129 -2.23 11.16 -0.97
CA TRP A 129 -2.18 11.71 -2.33
C TRP A 129 -2.36 13.24 -2.32
N LEU A 130 -1.99 13.92 -3.42
CA LEU A 130 -2.02 15.38 -3.49
C LEU A 130 -3.21 15.85 -4.33
N ALA A 131 -4.06 16.70 -3.74
CA ALA A 131 -5.00 17.52 -4.49
C ALA A 131 -4.35 18.87 -4.78
N LEU A 132 -4.19 19.19 -6.06
CA LEU A 132 -3.60 20.44 -6.53
C LEU A 132 -4.68 21.30 -7.19
N LEU A 133 -5.11 22.35 -6.50
CA LEU A 133 -5.99 23.36 -7.09
C LEU A 133 -5.14 24.38 -7.84
N VAL A 134 -5.21 24.38 -9.16
CA VAL A 134 -4.42 25.26 -10.03
C VAL A 134 -5.27 26.45 -10.46
N ASN A 135 -4.69 27.64 -10.36
CA ASN A 135 -5.35 28.93 -10.57
C ASN A 135 -6.62 29.14 -9.73
N PRO A 136 -6.52 29.27 -8.39
CA PRO A 136 -7.69 29.51 -7.53
C PRO A 136 -8.54 30.72 -7.95
N ARG A 137 -7.96 31.73 -8.61
CA ARG A 137 -8.68 32.90 -9.14
C ARG A 137 -9.56 32.59 -10.35
N GLY A 138 -9.30 31.49 -11.06
CA GLY A 138 -10.01 31.11 -12.28
C GLY A 138 -11.46 30.69 -12.07
N GLY A 139 -11.89 30.46 -10.82
CA GLY A 139 -13.30 30.22 -10.50
C GLY A 139 -14.16 31.50 -10.50
N CYS A 140 -13.56 32.68 -10.67
CA CYS A 140 -14.30 33.93 -10.84
C CYS A 140 -14.90 34.03 -12.26
N PRO A 141 -16.20 34.34 -12.44
CA PRO A 141 -16.86 34.39 -13.76
C PRO A 141 -16.24 35.39 -14.72
N LYS A 142 -15.60 36.44 -14.19
CA LYS A 142 -14.92 37.49 -14.96
C LYS A 142 -13.43 37.18 -15.17
N GLY A 143 -12.94 36.07 -14.64
CA GLY A 143 -11.55 35.65 -14.77
C GLY A 143 -11.27 35.17 -16.20
N PRO A 144 -10.20 35.65 -16.86
CA PRO A 144 -9.84 35.22 -18.21
C PRO A 144 -9.26 33.79 -18.26
N ASP A 145 -9.08 33.16 -17.10
CA ASP A 145 -8.30 31.94 -16.94
C ASP A 145 -9.11 30.83 -16.26
N GLY A 146 -9.08 29.62 -16.81
CA GLY A 146 -9.74 28.46 -16.21
C GLY A 146 -9.10 28.01 -14.88
N ILE A 147 -9.87 27.30 -14.07
CA ILE A 147 -9.46 26.63 -12.83
C ILE A 147 -9.37 25.12 -13.08
N SER A 148 -8.52 24.40 -12.35
CA SER A 148 -8.50 22.94 -12.38
C SER A 148 -8.13 22.34 -11.03
N VAL A 149 -8.61 21.13 -10.77
CA VAL A 149 -8.20 20.33 -9.59
C VAL A 149 -7.52 19.07 -10.08
N ALA A 150 -6.20 18.98 -9.98
CA ALA A 150 -5.47 17.77 -10.33
C ALA A 150 -5.29 16.85 -9.11
N CYS A 151 -5.75 15.60 -9.21
CA CYS A 151 -5.45 14.57 -8.20
C CYS A 151 -4.20 13.79 -8.59
N LEU A 152 -3.08 14.10 -7.94
CA LEU A 152 -1.81 13.40 -8.13
C LEU A 152 -1.74 12.24 -7.12
N ASP A 153 -2.02 11.03 -7.59
CA ASP A 153 -2.13 9.83 -6.77
C ASP A 153 -1.14 8.76 -7.27
N SER A 154 -0.12 8.49 -6.44
CA SER A 154 0.93 7.50 -6.70
C SER A 154 0.47 6.06 -6.49
N PHE A 155 -0.77 5.83 -6.09
CA PHE A 155 -1.32 4.49 -5.87
C PHE A 155 -2.32 4.08 -6.95
N ALA A 156 -2.18 2.85 -7.44
CA ALA A 156 -2.88 2.34 -8.60
C ALA A 156 -4.28 1.80 -8.22
N ARG A 157 -5.17 2.70 -7.79
CA ARG A 157 -6.50 2.34 -7.26
C ARG A 157 -7.69 2.94 -8.01
N THR A 158 -7.45 3.80 -8.97
CA THR A 158 -8.53 4.41 -9.73
C THR A 158 -9.26 3.36 -10.54
N GLY A 159 -10.60 3.41 -10.48
CA GLY A 159 -11.44 2.64 -11.38
C GLY A 159 -10.98 2.89 -12.81
N MET A 160 -10.69 1.80 -13.51
CA MET A 160 -10.25 1.85 -14.88
C MET A 160 -11.42 1.44 -15.75
N ARG A 161 -11.82 2.34 -16.64
CA ARG A 161 -12.86 2.04 -17.62
C ARG A 161 -12.20 1.62 -18.92
N TYR A 162 -12.32 0.33 -19.21
CA TYR A 162 -12.18 -0.19 -20.55
C TYR A 162 -13.56 -0.16 -21.22
N LYS A 163 -13.62 0.14 -22.52
CA LYS A 163 -14.83 0.01 -23.35
C LYS A 163 -14.73 -1.28 -24.19
N PRO A 164 -15.15 -2.45 -23.66
CA PRO A 164 -15.20 -3.70 -24.39
C PRO A 164 -16.44 -3.82 -25.29
N PRO A 165 -16.50 -4.82 -26.18
CA PRO A 165 -15.36 -5.61 -26.66
C PRO A 165 -14.67 -4.95 -27.86
N ARG A 166 -13.36 -5.21 -28.03
CA ARG A 166 -12.63 -4.86 -29.25
C ARG A 166 -12.29 -6.14 -30.00
N ARG A 167 -12.78 -6.25 -31.23
CA ARG A 167 -12.56 -7.41 -32.11
C ARG A 167 -11.62 -7.05 -33.24
N ALA A 168 -10.72 -7.96 -33.56
CA ALA A 168 -9.87 -7.91 -34.74
C ALA A 168 -9.94 -9.25 -35.50
N LEU A 169 -9.81 -9.19 -36.81
CA LEU A 169 -9.84 -10.34 -37.72
C LEU A 169 -8.45 -10.55 -38.32
N LYS A 170 -8.08 -11.80 -38.55
CA LYS A 170 -6.81 -12.11 -39.23
C LYS A 170 -6.89 -11.66 -40.70
N ASP A 171 -5.86 -10.97 -41.17
CA ASP A 171 -5.75 -10.42 -42.52
C ASP A 171 -5.85 -11.55 -43.55
N GLY A 172 -6.66 -11.37 -44.58
CA GLY A 172 -6.95 -12.40 -45.59
C GLY A 172 -7.90 -13.52 -45.13
N ALA A 173 -8.34 -13.54 -43.87
CA ALA A 173 -9.34 -14.48 -43.37
C ALA A 173 -10.67 -13.76 -43.18
N VAL A 174 -11.61 -13.92 -44.11
CA VAL A 174 -12.96 -13.34 -43.97
C VAL A 174 -13.67 -14.05 -42.82
N GLU A 175 -13.61 -13.44 -41.63
CA GLU A 175 -14.24 -13.86 -40.36
C GLU A 175 -13.77 -15.18 -39.72
N ALA A 176 -13.06 -16.03 -40.47
CA ALA A 176 -12.61 -17.35 -40.04
C ALA A 176 -11.70 -17.33 -38.79
N TYR A 177 -10.89 -16.27 -38.62
CA TYR A 177 -9.99 -16.09 -37.49
C TYR A 177 -10.24 -14.73 -36.84
N SER A 178 -10.67 -14.75 -35.58
CA SER A 178 -10.92 -13.53 -34.83
C SER A 178 -10.33 -13.59 -33.43
N VAL A 179 -9.95 -12.42 -32.91
CA VAL A 179 -9.57 -12.22 -31.52
C VAL A 179 -10.42 -11.08 -30.95
N GLU A 180 -10.96 -11.30 -29.78
CA GLU A 180 -11.79 -10.37 -29.04
C GLU A 180 -11.17 -10.12 -27.67
N VAL A 181 -10.98 -8.84 -27.32
CA VAL A 181 -10.56 -8.46 -25.97
C VAL A 181 -11.81 -8.13 -25.16
N SER A 182 -12.10 -8.98 -24.18
CA SER A 182 -13.29 -8.90 -23.33
C SER A 182 -13.06 -8.02 -22.11
N SER A 183 -11.82 -7.92 -21.62
CA SER A 183 -11.46 -7.07 -20.50
C SER A 183 -10.03 -6.53 -20.62
N PHE A 184 -9.82 -5.34 -20.11
CA PHE A 184 -8.50 -4.77 -19.92
C PHE A 184 -8.48 -4.02 -18.59
N SER A 185 -7.58 -4.43 -17.70
CA SER A 185 -7.45 -3.83 -16.37
C SER A 185 -5.99 -3.81 -15.95
N ARG A 186 -5.67 -3.04 -14.91
CA ARG A 186 -4.33 -3.04 -14.32
C ARG A 186 -4.42 -3.14 -12.80
N SER A 187 -3.56 -3.98 -12.24
CA SER A 187 -3.39 -4.20 -10.82
C SER A 187 -1.93 -3.92 -10.46
N GLY A 188 -1.66 -2.76 -9.87
CA GLY A 188 -0.29 -2.33 -9.55
C GLY A 188 0.60 -2.24 -10.79
N PHE A 189 1.58 -3.13 -10.89
CA PHE A 189 2.55 -3.21 -11.98
C PHE A 189 2.20 -4.26 -13.02
N VAL A 190 0.95 -4.68 -13.07
CA VAL A 190 0.51 -5.76 -13.93
C VAL A 190 -0.70 -5.31 -14.74
N ALA A 191 -0.64 -5.43 -16.05
CA ALA A 191 -1.81 -5.27 -16.90
C ALA A 191 -2.37 -6.64 -17.31
N LEU A 192 -3.68 -6.79 -17.09
CA LEU A 192 -4.43 -8.01 -17.36
C LEU A 192 -5.34 -7.77 -18.56
N VAL A 193 -5.11 -8.53 -19.63
CA VAL A 193 -5.90 -8.50 -20.87
C VAL A 193 -6.66 -9.80 -20.99
N GLY A 194 -7.97 -9.77 -20.75
CA GLY A 194 -8.86 -10.90 -21.00
C GLY A 194 -9.17 -10.99 -22.49
N PHE A 195 -8.96 -12.16 -23.09
CA PHE A 195 -9.15 -12.35 -24.53
C PHE A 195 -9.85 -13.66 -24.86
N ARG A 196 -10.46 -13.69 -26.05
CA ARG A 196 -11.01 -14.88 -26.70
C ARG A 196 -10.63 -14.88 -28.18
N ALA A 197 -9.92 -15.91 -28.62
CA ALA A 197 -9.57 -16.13 -30.02
C ALA A 197 -10.28 -17.36 -30.57
N VAL A 198 -10.78 -17.26 -31.80
CA VAL A 198 -11.50 -18.32 -32.51
C VAL A 198 -10.92 -18.47 -33.91
N GLY A 199 -10.76 -19.71 -34.34
CA GLY A 199 -10.33 -20.10 -35.68
C GLY A 199 -11.18 -21.26 -36.18
N ASP A 200 -11.51 -21.30 -37.47
CA ASP A 200 -12.25 -22.41 -38.08
C ASP A 200 -11.34 -23.58 -38.55
N GLY A 201 -10.02 -23.45 -38.39
CA GLY A 201 -9.02 -24.42 -38.86
C GLY A 201 -8.57 -24.24 -40.32
N SER A 202 -9.18 -23.34 -41.10
CA SER A 202 -8.85 -23.14 -42.52
C SER A 202 -7.41 -22.64 -42.76
N LEU A 203 -6.80 -21.96 -41.78
CA LEU A 203 -5.43 -21.47 -41.79
C LEU A 203 -4.53 -22.22 -40.78
N GLY A 204 -4.96 -23.40 -40.33
CA GLY A 204 -4.24 -24.20 -39.33
C GLY A 204 -4.57 -23.81 -37.88
N PRO A 205 -3.73 -24.19 -36.91
CA PRO A 205 -3.98 -23.89 -35.50
C PRO A 205 -3.92 -22.38 -35.21
N LEU A 206 -4.63 -21.95 -34.17
CA LEU A 206 -4.55 -20.61 -33.61
C LEU A 206 -3.12 -20.30 -33.15
N PRO A 207 -2.64 -19.05 -33.31
CA PRO A 207 -1.28 -18.69 -32.93
C PRO A 207 -1.11 -18.63 -31.40
N ASP A 208 0.10 -18.90 -30.89
CA ASP A 208 0.37 -18.92 -29.45
C ASP A 208 0.24 -17.51 -28.82
N PRO A 209 -0.70 -17.30 -27.88
CA PRO A 209 -0.90 -16.02 -27.22
C PRO A 209 0.33 -15.51 -26.47
N ARG A 210 1.28 -16.37 -26.08
CA ARG A 210 2.52 -15.97 -25.39
C ARG A 210 3.42 -15.07 -26.21
N HIS A 211 3.26 -15.05 -27.54
CA HIS A 211 4.01 -14.14 -28.40
C HIS A 211 3.38 -12.73 -28.46
N SER A 212 2.26 -12.51 -27.77
CA SER A 212 1.57 -11.21 -27.76
C SER A 212 2.47 -10.10 -27.21
N ARG A 213 2.29 -8.89 -27.72
CA ARG A 213 3.01 -7.70 -27.27
C ARG A 213 2.03 -6.59 -26.96
N LEU A 214 2.25 -5.89 -25.87
CA LEU A 214 1.49 -4.69 -25.52
C LEU A 214 2.35 -3.46 -25.79
N GLN A 215 1.92 -2.62 -26.72
CA GLN A 215 2.62 -1.39 -27.05
C GLN A 215 1.94 -0.19 -26.39
N PHE A 216 2.75 0.68 -25.78
CA PHE A 216 2.31 1.95 -25.22
C PHE A 216 3.29 3.06 -25.66
N GLY A 217 2.81 3.99 -26.50
CA GLY A 217 3.68 4.95 -27.17
C GLY A 217 4.79 4.26 -27.97
N HIS A 218 6.06 4.53 -27.62
CA HIS A 218 7.25 3.91 -28.24
C HIS A 218 7.72 2.64 -27.51
N ARG A 219 7.08 2.28 -26.40
CA ARG A 219 7.49 1.13 -25.58
C ARG A 219 6.71 -0.11 -25.99
N ILE A 220 7.39 -1.25 -26.01
CA ILE A 220 6.80 -2.55 -26.33
C ILE A 220 7.12 -3.50 -25.18
N ILE A 221 6.06 -4.02 -24.57
CA ILE A 221 6.11 -4.97 -23.47
C ILE A 221 5.83 -6.34 -24.08
N LYS A 222 6.71 -7.30 -23.80
CA LYS A 222 6.74 -8.63 -24.42
C LYS A 222 6.58 -9.71 -23.34
N ASP A 223 6.47 -10.94 -23.81
CA ASP A 223 6.54 -12.16 -23.00
C ASP A 223 5.51 -12.16 -21.85
N PRO A 224 4.20 -11.96 -22.16
CA PRO A 224 3.17 -12.02 -21.14
C PRO A 224 3.09 -13.40 -20.50
N GLU A 225 2.78 -13.45 -19.21
CA GLU A 225 2.32 -14.69 -18.60
C GLU A 225 0.92 -15.02 -19.13
N LEU A 226 0.67 -16.30 -19.38
CA LEU A 226 -0.56 -16.75 -20.03
C LEU A 226 -1.29 -17.73 -19.13
N ASP A 227 -2.52 -17.35 -18.76
CA ASP A 227 -3.47 -18.22 -18.06
C ASP A 227 -4.68 -18.52 -18.97
N LEU A 228 -4.80 -19.76 -19.42
CA LEU A 228 -5.85 -20.20 -20.35
C LEU A 228 -6.98 -20.92 -19.61
N LYS A 229 -8.20 -20.43 -19.76
CA LYS A 229 -9.44 -21.10 -19.37
C LYS A 229 -9.85 -22.16 -20.40
N VAL A 230 -9.65 -21.86 -21.68
CA VAL A 230 -9.91 -22.78 -22.80
C VAL A 230 -8.64 -22.89 -23.64
N ARG A 231 -8.18 -24.13 -23.84
CA ARG A 231 -6.94 -24.45 -24.56
C ARG A 231 -7.21 -25.42 -25.72
N ASN A 232 -7.93 -24.95 -26.73
CA ASN A 232 -8.07 -25.68 -28.00
C ASN A 232 -7.45 -24.85 -29.12
N TYR A 233 -6.25 -25.22 -29.56
CA TYR A 233 -5.59 -24.50 -30.66
C TYR A 233 -6.27 -24.78 -32.02
N GLY A 234 -7.11 -25.82 -32.13
CA GLY A 234 -7.54 -26.32 -33.43
C GLY A 234 -6.39 -26.97 -34.19
N ASP A 235 -6.62 -27.26 -35.46
CA ASP A 235 -5.64 -27.80 -36.41
C ASP A 235 -6.12 -27.49 -37.84
N HIS A 236 -5.42 -27.98 -38.85
CA HIS A 236 -5.84 -27.88 -40.26
C HIS A 236 -7.21 -28.52 -40.49
N GLY A 237 -8.22 -27.67 -40.75
CA GLY A 237 -9.62 -28.06 -40.91
C GLY A 237 -10.36 -28.36 -39.60
N VAL A 238 -9.73 -28.16 -38.43
CA VAL A 238 -10.34 -28.36 -37.12
C VAL A 238 -10.47 -27.02 -36.40
N PRO A 239 -11.70 -26.59 -36.03
CA PRO A 239 -11.91 -25.34 -35.31
C PRO A 239 -11.17 -25.28 -33.97
N GLY A 240 -10.55 -24.13 -33.72
CA GLY A 240 -9.83 -23.79 -32.50
C GLY A 240 -10.54 -22.68 -31.70
N VAL A 241 -10.43 -22.75 -30.38
CA VAL A 241 -10.85 -21.71 -29.44
C VAL A 241 -9.83 -21.59 -28.32
N LEU A 242 -9.26 -20.38 -28.16
CA LEU A 242 -8.43 -20.02 -27.02
C LEU A 242 -9.13 -18.94 -26.22
N GLU A 243 -9.24 -19.12 -24.90
CA GLU A 243 -9.80 -18.11 -23.99
C GLU A 243 -8.95 -18.05 -22.74
N GLY A 244 -8.59 -16.84 -22.32
CA GLY A 244 -7.69 -16.68 -21.18
C GLY A 244 -7.37 -15.23 -20.85
N THR A 245 -6.34 -15.06 -20.03
CA THR A 245 -5.79 -13.77 -19.62
C THR A 245 -4.32 -13.71 -20.01
N LEU A 246 -3.92 -12.60 -20.62
CA LEU A 246 -2.52 -12.22 -20.81
C LEU A 246 -2.13 -11.26 -19.70
N GLU A 247 -1.05 -11.57 -19.00
CA GLU A 247 -0.50 -10.78 -17.92
C GLU A 247 0.81 -10.11 -18.37
N PHE A 248 0.79 -8.78 -18.47
CA PHE A 248 1.96 -7.99 -18.84
C PHE A 248 2.55 -7.29 -17.63
N ALA A 249 3.80 -7.61 -17.28
CA ALA A 249 4.54 -6.93 -16.23
C ALA A 249 5.03 -5.54 -16.70
N PHE A 250 4.73 -4.51 -15.91
CA PHE A 250 5.06 -3.11 -16.16
C PHE A 250 6.16 -2.65 -15.21
N ASP A 251 6.97 -1.69 -15.65
CA ASP A 251 7.85 -0.94 -14.76
C ASP A 251 7.12 0.28 -14.16
N SER A 252 7.69 0.89 -13.11
CA SER A 252 7.11 2.09 -12.47
C SER A 252 7.07 3.34 -13.35
N SER A 253 7.78 3.32 -14.48
CA SER A 253 7.73 4.41 -15.47
C SER A 253 6.63 4.22 -16.52
N THR A 254 5.94 3.08 -16.50
CA THR A 254 4.83 2.80 -17.39
C THR A 254 3.56 3.46 -16.86
N ARG A 255 3.05 4.39 -17.64
CA ARG A 255 1.76 5.08 -17.43
C ARG A 255 0.63 4.08 -17.18
N ILE A 256 -0.27 4.37 -16.24
CA ILE A 256 -1.51 3.61 -16.03
C ILE A 256 -2.46 3.86 -17.20
N CYS A 257 -2.62 5.10 -17.61
CA CYS A 257 -3.64 5.51 -18.55
C CYS A 257 -3.10 5.69 -19.96
N GLY A 258 -4.03 5.58 -20.91
CA GLY A 258 -3.83 5.97 -22.29
C GLY A 258 -4.18 4.86 -23.26
N ASP A 259 -3.64 5.01 -24.45
CA ASP A 259 -3.88 4.12 -25.57
C ASP A 259 -2.81 3.03 -25.63
N TYR A 260 -3.23 1.79 -25.46
CA TYR A 260 -2.41 0.61 -25.65
C TYR A 260 -2.78 -0.06 -26.97
N MET A 261 -1.79 -0.64 -27.64
CA MET A 261 -2.03 -1.48 -28.81
C MET A 261 -1.61 -2.90 -28.47
N LEU A 262 -2.57 -3.81 -28.46
CA LEU A 262 -2.29 -5.23 -28.31
C LEU A 262 -1.98 -5.85 -29.67
N HIS A 263 -0.75 -6.30 -29.85
CA HIS A 263 -0.32 -7.12 -30.98
C HIS A 263 -0.45 -8.58 -30.57
N TYR A 264 -1.62 -9.18 -30.82
CA TYR A 264 -1.92 -10.55 -30.41
C TYR A 264 -1.03 -11.56 -31.15
N ALA A 265 -0.41 -12.46 -30.39
CA ALA A 265 0.46 -13.54 -30.86
C ALA A 265 1.65 -13.14 -31.77
N GLY A 266 2.15 -11.90 -31.62
CA GLY A 266 3.48 -11.49 -32.10
C GLY A 266 3.62 -11.20 -33.59
N VAL A 267 2.59 -11.48 -34.39
CA VAL A 267 2.57 -11.20 -35.84
C VAL A 267 1.44 -10.22 -36.13
N ALA A 268 1.73 -9.18 -36.92
CA ALA A 268 0.81 -8.08 -37.26
C ALA A 268 -0.31 -8.51 -38.23
N GLU A 269 -0.93 -9.66 -37.98
CA GLU A 269 -1.94 -10.27 -38.84
C GLU A 269 -3.36 -9.87 -38.45
N TYR A 270 -3.62 -9.36 -37.25
CA TYR A 270 -4.99 -9.00 -36.84
C TYR A 270 -5.32 -7.53 -37.11
N LYS A 271 -6.37 -7.28 -37.90
CA LYS A 271 -6.88 -5.95 -38.29
C LYS A 271 -8.36 -5.77 -37.88
N PRO A 272 -8.77 -4.57 -37.42
CA PRO A 272 -7.92 -3.44 -37.08
C PRO A 272 -7.04 -3.75 -35.86
N ALA A 273 -5.97 -2.96 -35.65
CA ALA A 273 -5.16 -3.09 -34.44
C ALA A 273 -6.03 -2.97 -33.19
N LEU A 274 -5.83 -3.86 -32.22
CA LEU A 274 -6.59 -3.86 -30.96
C LEU A 274 -6.15 -2.69 -30.08
N LYS A 275 -6.76 -1.53 -30.31
CA LYS A 275 -6.56 -0.32 -29.51
C LYS A 275 -7.34 -0.45 -28.20
N LEU A 276 -6.63 -0.64 -27.11
CA LEU A 276 -7.16 -0.72 -25.75
C LEU A 276 -6.99 0.64 -25.08
N GLU A 277 -8.09 1.35 -24.91
CA GLU A 277 -8.10 2.66 -24.25
C GLU A 277 -8.41 2.45 -22.76
N LEU A 278 -7.50 2.91 -21.91
CA LEU A 278 -7.62 2.84 -20.46
C LEU A 278 -7.71 4.24 -19.89
N ARG A 279 -8.88 4.58 -19.35
CA ARG A 279 -9.13 5.89 -18.73
C ARG A 279 -9.34 5.74 -17.22
N ARG A 280 -8.87 6.75 -16.50
CA ARG A 280 -9.11 6.94 -15.08
C ARG A 280 -10.48 7.55 -14.86
N GLU A 281 -11.24 6.97 -13.94
CA GLU A 281 -12.45 7.58 -13.41
C GLU A 281 -12.20 8.06 -11.97
N PRO A 282 -12.71 9.25 -11.59
CA PRO A 282 -12.48 9.78 -10.26
C PRO A 282 -13.28 8.96 -9.26
N ASN A 283 -12.62 8.52 -8.18
CA ASN A 283 -13.31 7.82 -7.10
C ASN A 283 -14.14 8.81 -6.25
N GLN A 284 -14.99 8.27 -5.37
CA GLN A 284 -15.86 9.09 -4.52
C GLN A 284 -15.09 10.08 -3.64
N SER A 285 -13.93 9.67 -3.11
CA SER A 285 -13.05 10.51 -2.29
C SER A 285 -12.51 11.70 -3.10
N GLN A 286 -11.99 11.46 -4.32
CA GLN A 286 -11.49 12.50 -5.23
C GLN A 286 -12.58 13.50 -5.63
N GLN A 287 -13.78 13.02 -5.97
CA GLN A 287 -14.94 13.89 -6.25
C GLN A 287 -15.36 14.71 -5.02
N GLN A 288 -15.31 14.11 -3.83
CA GLN A 288 -15.61 14.82 -2.59
C GLN A 288 -14.56 15.89 -2.28
N VAL A 289 -13.27 15.60 -2.48
CA VAL A 289 -12.19 16.59 -2.35
C VAL A 289 -12.43 17.77 -3.29
N ALA A 290 -12.70 17.53 -4.57
CA ALA A 290 -12.94 18.60 -5.54
C ALA A 290 -14.11 19.51 -5.12
N ARG A 291 -15.23 18.93 -4.69
CA ARG A 291 -16.39 19.68 -4.17
C ARG A 291 -16.08 20.46 -2.89
N LEU A 292 -15.31 19.87 -1.96
CA LEU A 292 -14.88 20.54 -0.74
C LEU A 292 -13.92 21.71 -1.03
N LEU A 293 -13.00 21.56 -1.99
CA LEU A 293 -12.10 22.64 -2.37
C LEU A 293 -12.85 23.75 -3.12
N GLY A 294 -13.79 23.40 -4.01
CA GLY A 294 -14.64 24.37 -4.70
C GLY A 294 -15.40 25.26 -3.73
N GLY A 295 -16.13 24.66 -2.78
CA GLY A 295 -16.86 25.43 -1.78
C GLY A 295 -15.97 26.21 -0.80
N TYR A 296 -14.77 25.69 -0.48
CA TYR A 296 -13.80 26.41 0.35
C TYR A 296 -13.32 27.67 -0.35
N CYS A 297 -12.95 27.55 -1.64
CA CYS A 297 -12.55 28.69 -2.46
C CYS A 297 -13.68 29.69 -2.66
N GLY A 298 -14.91 29.23 -2.85
CA GLY A 298 -16.07 30.13 -2.93
C GLY A 298 -16.26 30.97 -1.67
N LYS A 299 -16.09 30.38 -0.47
CA LYS A 299 -16.15 31.13 0.79
C LYS A 299 -14.96 32.05 1.02
N GLU A 300 -13.74 31.62 0.71
CA GLU A 300 -12.57 32.49 0.79
C GLU A 300 -12.69 33.66 -0.18
N TRP A 301 -13.29 33.46 -1.37
CA TRP A 301 -13.50 34.51 -2.36
C TRP A 301 -14.49 35.55 -1.84
N GLU A 302 -15.64 35.12 -1.31
CA GLU A 302 -16.62 36.03 -0.66
C GLU A 302 -16.00 36.85 0.47
N ALA A 303 -15.06 36.27 1.22
CA ALA A 303 -14.37 36.96 2.31
C ALA A 303 -13.21 37.86 1.84
N ALA A 304 -12.77 37.72 0.57
CA ALA A 304 -11.66 38.48 0.03
C ALA A 304 -12.07 39.92 -0.32
N PRO A 305 -11.19 40.92 -0.15
CA PRO A 305 -11.47 42.29 -0.60
C PRO A 305 -11.75 42.35 -2.11
N GLY A 306 -12.96 42.80 -2.48
CA GLY A 306 -13.40 42.85 -3.88
C GLY A 306 -13.94 41.53 -4.44
N GLY A 307 -14.03 40.49 -3.61
CA GLY A 307 -14.76 39.28 -3.94
C GLY A 307 -16.27 39.48 -3.92
N GLY A 308 -16.97 38.75 -4.79
CA GLY A 308 -18.44 38.73 -4.87
C GLY A 308 -18.99 37.34 -4.54
N ALA A 309 -20.32 37.19 -4.53
CA ALA A 309 -20.98 35.90 -4.28
C ALA A 309 -20.82 34.90 -5.44
N ASP A 310 -20.46 35.38 -6.63
CA ASP A 310 -20.54 34.61 -7.87
C ASP A 310 -19.33 33.69 -8.13
N TYR A 311 -18.73 33.07 -7.10
CA TYR A 311 -17.66 32.10 -7.35
C TYR A 311 -18.24 30.76 -7.84
N GLY A 312 -17.72 30.23 -8.94
CA GLY A 312 -18.18 28.97 -9.55
C GLY A 312 -17.70 27.74 -8.79
N ASP A 313 -18.28 27.45 -7.62
CA ASP A 313 -17.94 26.25 -6.82
C ASP A 313 -18.04 24.95 -7.65
N GLU A 314 -19.08 24.84 -8.46
CA GLU A 314 -19.34 23.69 -9.34
C GLU A 314 -18.30 23.59 -10.46
N ALA A 315 -17.85 24.73 -11.00
CA ALA A 315 -16.81 24.76 -12.02
C ALA A 315 -15.48 24.16 -11.50
N VAL A 316 -15.18 24.28 -10.21
CA VAL A 316 -14.00 23.63 -9.59
C VAL A 316 -14.17 22.11 -9.54
N ALA A 317 -15.38 21.63 -9.22
CA ALA A 317 -15.68 20.20 -9.17
C ALA A 317 -15.69 19.58 -10.57
N ASP A 318 -16.20 20.29 -11.57
CA ASP A 318 -16.26 19.87 -12.97
C ASP A 318 -14.89 19.92 -13.65
N ALA A 319 -13.97 20.76 -13.16
CA ALA A 319 -12.59 20.84 -13.64
C ALA A 319 -11.64 19.83 -12.95
N LEU A 320 -12.17 18.72 -12.43
CA LEU A 320 -11.39 17.64 -11.84
C LEU A 320 -10.59 16.89 -12.91
N GLN A 321 -9.27 16.87 -12.74
CA GLN A 321 -8.30 16.19 -13.59
C GLN A 321 -7.63 15.04 -12.84
N LEU A 322 -7.39 13.93 -13.55
CA LEU A 322 -6.72 12.74 -13.02
C LEU A 322 -5.46 12.44 -13.83
N PRO A 323 -4.45 13.35 -13.82
CA PRO A 323 -3.23 13.10 -14.55
C PRO A 323 -2.59 11.80 -14.06
N ASP A 324 -2.05 11.05 -15.02
CA ASP A 324 -1.42 9.78 -14.76
C ASP A 324 0.02 10.01 -14.28
N THR A 325 0.21 9.93 -12.97
CA THR A 325 1.51 10.11 -12.33
C THR A 325 2.21 8.76 -12.15
N PRO A 326 3.56 8.71 -12.12
CA PRO A 326 4.30 7.50 -11.77
C PRO A 326 3.82 6.89 -10.46
N GLN A 327 3.87 5.56 -10.40
CA GLN A 327 3.31 4.79 -9.30
C GLN A 327 4.39 4.39 -8.30
N GLN A 328 4.01 4.34 -7.02
CA GLN A 328 4.90 3.89 -5.96
C GLN A 328 5.08 2.38 -6.01
N GLU A 329 6.32 1.93 -5.84
CA GLU A 329 6.67 0.50 -5.76
C GLU A 329 6.58 -0.02 -4.31
N SER A 330 6.65 0.90 -3.34
CA SER A 330 6.55 0.61 -1.91
C SER A 330 5.24 1.16 -1.36
N ALA A 331 4.60 0.42 -0.45
CA ALA A 331 3.40 0.86 0.25
C ALA A 331 3.61 2.15 1.07
N HIS A 332 4.86 2.42 1.48
CA HIS A 332 5.19 3.44 2.47
C HIS A 332 5.72 4.76 1.89
N ASP A 333 5.80 4.89 0.57
CA ASP A 333 6.44 6.05 -0.07
C ASP A 333 5.44 7.14 -0.51
N CYS A 334 4.14 6.94 -0.34
CA CYS A 334 3.09 7.87 -0.78
C CYS A 334 3.32 9.32 -0.30
N GLY A 335 3.70 9.50 0.97
CA GLY A 335 3.99 10.82 1.52
C GLY A 335 5.23 11.49 0.89
N PHE A 336 6.24 10.70 0.50
CA PHE A 336 7.42 11.23 -0.19
C PHE A 336 7.12 11.61 -1.65
N PHE A 337 6.20 10.89 -2.33
CA PHE A 337 5.72 11.29 -3.66
C PHE A 337 5.03 12.66 -3.61
N ILE A 338 4.14 12.91 -2.63
CA ILE A 338 3.52 14.23 -2.45
C ILE A 338 4.58 15.29 -2.21
N LEU A 339 5.50 15.05 -1.27
CA LEU A 339 6.54 16.01 -0.94
C LEU A 339 7.31 16.41 -2.20
N GLU A 340 7.77 15.42 -2.98
CA GLU A 340 8.51 15.68 -4.22
C GLU A 340 7.67 16.41 -5.28
N GLN A 341 6.38 16.08 -5.43
CA GLN A 341 5.47 16.81 -6.32
C GLN A 341 5.35 18.28 -5.90
N VAL A 342 5.19 18.57 -4.61
CA VAL A 342 5.13 19.96 -4.11
C VAL A 342 6.46 20.67 -4.36
N LEU A 343 7.62 20.05 -4.05
CA LEU A 343 8.94 20.64 -4.29
C LEU A 343 9.18 20.94 -5.78
N ARG A 344 8.64 20.13 -6.70
CA ARG A 344 8.68 20.38 -8.15
C ARG A 344 7.79 21.56 -8.55
N LEU A 345 6.59 21.66 -8.00
CA LEU A 345 5.66 22.77 -8.27
C LEU A 345 6.19 24.11 -7.75
N LEU A 346 6.93 24.11 -6.63
CA LEU A 346 7.56 25.33 -6.08
C LEU A 346 8.62 25.96 -7.02
N GLN A 347 9.09 25.22 -8.03
CA GLN A 347 10.02 25.73 -9.04
C GLN A 347 9.32 26.57 -10.12
N LEU A 348 7.98 26.56 -10.17
CA LEU A 348 7.21 27.21 -11.21
C LEU A 348 6.85 28.64 -10.82
N SER A 349 6.74 29.51 -11.82
CA SER A 349 6.18 30.85 -11.62
C SER A 349 4.65 30.77 -11.43
N PRO A 350 4.04 31.77 -10.77
CA PRO A 350 2.58 31.83 -10.64
C PRO A 350 1.88 31.87 -12.00
N ALA A 351 2.49 32.50 -13.01
CA ALA A 351 1.97 32.54 -14.37
C ALA A 351 2.01 31.16 -15.05
N ALA A 352 3.12 30.42 -14.89
CA ALA A 352 3.25 29.06 -15.44
C ALA A 352 2.23 28.10 -14.82
N LEU A 353 2.02 28.18 -13.50
CA LEU A 353 0.96 27.42 -12.82
C LEU A 353 -0.42 27.79 -13.38
N ARG A 354 -0.74 29.08 -13.53
CA ARG A 354 -2.02 29.51 -14.12
C ARG A 354 -2.23 29.02 -15.55
N ALA A 355 -1.19 29.03 -16.38
CA ALA A 355 -1.25 28.49 -17.72
C ALA A 355 -1.44 26.95 -17.73
N LEU A 356 -0.88 26.25 -16.73
CA LEU A 356 -1.06 24.81 -16.57
C LEU A 356 -2.52 24.43 -16.28
N ALA A 357 -3.31 25.30 -15.62
CA ALA A 357 -4.72 25.05 -15.35
C ALA A 357 -5.58 24.88 -16.62
N LYS A 358 -5.12 25.40 -17.76
CA LYS A 358 -5.80 25.31 -19.07
C LYS A 358 -5.42 24.04 -19.84
N ARG A 359 -4.45 23.26 -19.33
CA ARG A 359 -3.93 22.08 -20.04
C ARG A 359 -4.77 20.86 -19.72
N PRO A 360 -4.98 19.96 -20.71
CA PRO A 360 -5.65 18.69 -20.48
C PRO A 360 -4.84 17.79 -19.55
N ALA A 361 -5.50 16.81 -18.94
CA ALA A 361 -4.87 15.89 -18.00
C ALA A 361 -3.71 15.11 -18.64
N GLU A 362 -3.76 14.84 -19.95
CA GLU A 362 -2.70 14.19 -20.72
C GLU A 362 -1.40 15.02 -20.78
N ASP A 363 -1.52 16.33 -20.96
CA ASP A 363 -0.39 17.25 -20.98
C ASP A 363 0.24 17.33 -19.59
N VAL A 364 -0.60 17.44 -18.55
CA VAL A 364 -0.16 17.41 -17.15
C VAL A 364 0.51 16.07 -16.81
N ALA A 365 -0.03 14.94 -17.27
CA ALA A 365 0.55 13.61 -17.11
C ALA A 365 1.87 13.43 -17.87
N SER A 366 2.13 14.25 -18.90
CA SER A 366 3.38 14.22 -19.66
C SER A 366 4.56 14.85 -18.96
N LEU A 367 4.30 15.65 -17.92
CA LEU A 367 5.33 16.26 -17.11
C LEU A 367 6.19 15.19 -16.43
N PRO A 368 7.48 15.47 -16.21
CA PRO A 368 8.37 14.56 -15.50
C PRO A 368 8.02 14.60 -14.01
N TRP A 369 6.93 13.93 -13.63
CA TRP A 369 6.56 13.67 -12.24
C TRP A 369 7.54 12.69 -11.59
N PRO A 370 7.65 12.69 -10.26
CA PRO A 370 8.67 11.91 -9.60
C PRO A 370 8.44 10.42 -9.76
N ALA A 371 9.48 9.71 -10.21
CA ALA A 371 9.49 8.24 -10.22
C ALA A 371 10.01 7.69 -8.89
N GLN A 372 9.76 6.40 -8.63
CA GLN A 372 10.21 5.72 -7.40
C GLN A 372 11.71 5.92 -7.11
N ARG A 373 12.56 5.82 -8.15
CA ARG A 373 14.00 6.01 -8.01
C ARG A 373 14.37 7.40 -7.48
N GLU A 374 13.65 8.43 -7.92
CA GLU A 374 13.88 9.82 -7.50
C GLU A 374 13.40 10.01 -6.06
N VAL A 375 12.27 9.40 -5.68
CA VAL A 375 11.75 9.38 -4.31
C VAL A 375 12.72 8.72 -3.34
N VAL A 376 13.29 7.55 -3.68
CA VAL A 376 14.32 6.88 -2.85
C VAL A 376 15.55 7.76 -2.67
N LYS A 377 16.01 8.41 -3.75
CA LYS A 377 17.14 9.35 -3.70
C LYS A 377 16.82 10.55 -2.81
N ARG A 378 15.60 11.11 -2.91
CA ARG A 378 15.15 12.21 -2.06
C ARG A 378 15.13 11.79 -0.60
N LYS A 379 14.55 10.65 -0.27
CA LYS A 379 14.48 10.11 1.10
C LYS A 379 15.88 10.01 1.73
N LYS A 380 16.86 9.50 0.98
CA LYS A 380 18.26 9.47 1.42
C LYS A 380 18.81 10.89 1.69
N LYS A 381 18.62 11.84 0.77
CA LYS A 381 19.06 13.23 0.94
C LYS A 381 18.41 13.91 2.14
N LEU A 382 17.12 13.67 2.38
CA LEU A 382 16.40 14.23 3.52
C LEU A 382 16.93 13.67 4.85
N ARG A 383 17.21 12.35 4.92
CA ARG A 383 17.89 11.76 6.10
C ARG A 383 19.22 12.45 6.40
N GLU A 384 20.07 12.59 5.38
CA GLU A 384 21.40 13.19 5.51
C GLU A 384 21.31 14.64 5.98
N VAL A 385 20.46 15.45 5.36
CA VAL A 385 20.36 16.87 5.72
C VAL A 385 19.67 17.10 7.07
N THR A 386 18.73 16.24 7.46
CA THR A 386 18.14 16.29 8.81
C THR A 386 19.19 16.00 9.87
N ALA A 387 20.08 15.02 9.63
CA ALA A 387 21.20 14.78 10.53
C ALA A 387 22.14 16.01 10.62
N ASP A 388 22.48 16.62 9.48
CA ASP A 388 23.28 17.85 9.43
C ASP A 388 22.61 19.01 10.21
N LEU A 389 21.27 19.15 10.12
CA LEU A 389 20.50 20.15 10.88
C LEU A 389 20.59 19.93 12.38
N PHE A 390 20.44 18.69 12.88
CA PHE A 390 20.58 18.39 14.31
C PHE A 390 22.03 18.56 14.82
N VAL A 391 23.04 18.32 13.98
CA VAL A 391 24.44 18.62 14.30
C VAL A 391 24.65 20.13 14.41
N ALA A 392 24.20 20.90 13.42
CA ALA A 392 24.30 22.36 13.45
C ALA A 392 23.52 22.97 14.63
N SER A 393 22.35 22.42 14.93
CA SER A 393 21.51 22.80 16.07
C SER A 393 22.23 22.64 17.40
N ARG A 394 22.86 21.48 17.65
CA ARG A 394 23.66 21.24 18.86
C ARG A 394 24.87 22.17 18.94
N ARG A 395 25.55 22.40 17.81
CA ARG A 395 26.70 23.30 17.72
C ARG A 395 26.33 24.76 18.05
N GLN A 396 25.19 25.24 17.56
CA GLN A 396 24.75 26.62 17.76
C GLN A 396 23.84 26.81 18.99
N GLY A 397 23.44 25.73 19.66
CA GLY A 397 22.56 25.78 20.82
C GLY A 397 21.13 26.27 20.51
N THR A 398 20.67 26.11 19.27
CA THR A 398 19.33 26.53 18.85
C THR A 398 18.65 25.47 17.97
N GLY A 399 17.37 25.20 18.24
CA GLY A 399 16.51 24.37 17.38
C GLY A 399 15.80 25.16 16.29
N ASP A 400 15.98 26.49 16.23
CA ASP A 400 15.39 27.32 15.19
C ASP A 400 16.19 27.20 13.89
N VAL A 401 15.64 26.46 12.93
CA VAL A 401 16.28 26.21 11.64
C VAL A 401 16.44 27.50 10.85
N GLU A 402 15.56 28.49 11.00
CA GLU A 402 15.72 29.77 10.29
C GLU A 402 17.00 30.48 10.76
N ALA A 403 17.27 30.49 12.06
CA ALA A 403 18.52 31.00 12.61
C ALA A 403 19.75 30.19 12.13
N LEU A 404 19.65 28.86 12.13
CA LEU A 404 20.74 27.99 11.64
C LEU A 404 21.10 28.30 10.19
N LEU A 405 20.09 28.48 9.31
CA LEU A 405 20.30 28.74 7.89
C LEU A 405 20.78 30.17 7.61
N LYS A 406 20.47 31.15 8.46
CA LYS A 406 21.05 32.50 8.39
C LYS A 406 22.54 32.49 8.73
N ASN A 407 22.93 31.68 9.71
CA ASN A 407 24.30 31.64 10.23
C ASN A 407 25.22 30.68 9.46
N ASP A 408 24.67 29.69 8.74
CA ASP A 408 25.44 28.67 8.03
C ASP A 408 24.98 28.55 6.57
N GLU A 409 25.63 29.31 5.70
CA GLU A 409 25.36 29.33 4.26
C GLU A 409 25.69 27.98 3.58
N VAL A 410 26.63 27.21 4.12
CA VAL A 410 26.95 25.88 3.60
C VAL A 410 25.80 24.91 3.88
N LEU A 411 25.27 24.93 5.10
CA LEU A 411 24.09 24.15 5.47
C LEU A 411 22.86 24.55 4.64
N ARG A 412 22.66 25.86 4.42
CA ARG A 412 21.60 26.37 3.54
C ARG A 412 21.71 25.83 2.12
N LYS A 413 22.90 25.87 1.51
CA LYS A 413 23.14 25.30 0.17
C LYS A 413 22.91 23.79 0.14
N LYS A 414 23.39 23.05 1.15
CA LYS A 414 23.13 21.61 1.26
C LYS A 414 21.63 21.31 1.32
N LEU A 415 20.88 22.05 2.12
CA LEU A 415 19.42 21.89 2.26
C LEU A 415 18.67 22.22 0.98
N LEU A 416 19.07 23.29 0.28
CA LEU A 416 18.53 23.60 -1.04
C LEU A 416 18.79 22.46 -2.05
N LEU A 417 20.02 21.93 -2.13
CA LEU A 417 20.35 20.79 -3.01
C LEU A 417 19.66 19.48 -2.60
N ALA A 418 19.32 19.34 -1.32
CA ALA A 418 18.55 18.23 -0.78
C ALA A 418 17.06 18.31 -1.12
N MET A 419 16.54 19.47 -1.55
CA MET A 419 15.13 19.68 -1.93
C MET A 419 14.93 20.02 -3.40
N TRP A 420 15.96 20.49 -4.10
CA TRP A 420 15.88 20.93 -5.49
C TRP A 420 16.77 20.07 -6.41
N GLU A 421 16.20 19.51 -7.49
CA GLU A 421 16.94 18.68 -8.46
C GLU A 421 17.42 19.45 -9.69
N GLY A 422 17.29 20.78 -9.68
CA GLY A 422 17.56 21.63 -10.83
C GLY A 422 16.31 21.94 -11.65
N PRO A 423 16.44 22.69 -12.75
CA PRO A 423 15.31 23.32 -13.43
C PRO A 423 14.59 22.42 -14.45
N TYR A 424 14.87 21.12 -14.47
CA TYR A 424 14.35 20.20 -15.49
C TYR A 424 12.80 20.19 -15.52
N PHE A 425 12.17 20.15 -14.34
CA PHE A 425 10.71 20.18 -14.23
C PHE A 425 10.12 21.49 -14.76
N ALA A 426 10.70 22.63 -14.35
CA ALA A 426 10.27 23.95 -14.84
C ALA A 426 10.41 24.09 -16.37
N ARG A 427 11.49 23.57 -16.96
CA ARG A 427 11.68 23.54 -18.43
C ARG A 427 10.64 22.67 -19.12
N ALA A 428 10.33 21.50 -18.57
CA ALA A 428 9.32 20.62 -19.14
C ALA A 428 7.93 21.28 -19.11
N VAL A 429 7.57 21.94 -18.01
CA VAL A 429 6.33 22.70 -17.90
C VAL A 429 6.30 23.84 -18.91
N ALA A 430 7.37 24.63 -19.00
CA ALA A 430 7.50 25.73 -19.96
C ALA A 430 7.28 25.27 -21.41
N ASN A 431 7.87 24.12 -21.79
CA ASN A 431 7.67 23.51 -23.11
C ASN A 431 6.20 23.09 -23.34
N VAL A 432 5.55 22.47 -22.35
CA VAL A 432 4.14 22.05 -22.47
C VAL A 432 3.20 23.24 -22.60
N ILE A 433 3.45 24.33 -21.87
CA ILE A 433 2.59 25.51 -21.90
C ILE A 433 2.95 26.51 -23.01
N GLY A 434 4.07 26.31 -23.72
CA GLY A 434 4.56 27.21 -24.76
C GLY A 434 5.06 28.55 -24.22
N MET A 435 5.62 28.56 -23.01
CA MET A 435 6.21 29.75 -22.38
C MET A 435 7.73 29.61 -22.30
N ASP A 436 8.43 30.73 -22.26
CA ASP A 436 9.83 30.73 -21.84
C ASP A 436 9.89 30.41 -20.33
N ALA A 437 10.78 29.50 -19.94
CA ALA A 437 11.03 29.18 -18.54
C ALA A 437 11.67 30.37 -17.79
N GLY A 438 12.18 31.36 -18.55
CA GLY A 438 12.89 32.51 -18.03
C GLY A 438 14.30 32.15 -17.55
N PRO A 439 15.01 33.11 -16.94
CA PRO A 439 16.31 32.84 -16.33
C PRO A 439 16.12 31.88 -15.15
N LEU A 440 16.57 30.64 -15.37
CA LEU A 440 16.49 29.61 -14.35
C LEU A 440 17.53 29.88 -13.26
N PRO A 441 17.21 29.55 -11.99
CA PRO A 441 18.20 29.61 -10.94
C PRO A 441 19.46 28.85 -11.33
N GLU A 442 20.63 29.42 -11.08
CA GLU A 442 21.87 28.66 -11.15
C GLU A 442 21.86 27.62 -10.02
N ILE A 443 22.30 26.40 -10.33
CA ILE A 443 22.43 25.35 -9.32
C ILE A 443 23.51 25.80 -8.32
N PRO A 444 23.20 25.93 -7.02
CA PRO A 444 24.20 26.25 -6.02
C PRO A 444 25.35 25.25 -6.11
N VAL A 445 26.56 25.74 -6.39
CA VAL A 445 27.77 24.94 -6.30
C VAL A 445 28.24 24.99 -4.86
N LEU A 446 28.35 23.82 -4.22
CA LEU A 446 28.99 23.73 -2.91
C LEU A 446 30.49 24.03 -3.08
N PRO A 447 31.12 24.83 -2.20
CA PRO A 447 32.56 25.02 -2.21
C PRO A 447 33.28 23.66 -2.13
N LYS A 448 34.21 23.40 -3.06
CA LYS A 448 34.94 22.13 -3.15
C LYS A 448 35.68 21.73 -1.86
N GLU A 449 36.06 22.71 -1.05
CA GLU A 449 36.81 22.48 0.19
C GLU A 449 36.06 21.61 1.20
N VAL A 450 34.72 21.64 1.20
CA VAL A 450 33.92 20.85 2.16
C VAL A 450 33.90 19.36 1.80
N GLU A 451 34.06 18.99 0.52
CA GLU A 451 34.15 17.58 0.11
C GLU A 451 35.47 16.95 0.59
N SER A 452 36.55 17.72 0.60
CA SER A 452 37.88 17.23 0.99
C SER A 452 37.96 16.80 2.46
N HIS A 453 37.19 17.43 3.36
CA HIS A 453 37.16 17.02 4.77
C HIS A 453 36.36 15.74 5.02
N LYS A 454 35.33 15.46 4.21
CA LYS A 454 34.60 14.19 4.30
C LYS A 454 35.45 13.03 3.80
N GLU A 455 36.20 13.24 2.72
CA GLU A 455 37.19 12.28 2.25
C GLU A 455 38.36 12.14 3.23
N ALA A 456 38.75 13.21 3.94
CA ALA A 456 39.80 13.17 4.97
C ALA A 456 39.37 12.44 6.25
N GLU A 457 38.12 12.58 6.72
CA GLU A 457 37.63 11.81 7.88
C GLU A 457 37.45 10.32 7.53
N GLU A 458 36.95 9.98 6.33
CA GLU A 458 36.93 8.59 5.86
C GLU A 458 38.35 8.03 5.60
N SER A 459 39.29 8.84 5.09
CA SER A 459 40.69 8.41 4.86
C SER A 459 41.62 8.51 6.07
N SER A 460 41.24 9.22 7.15
CA SER A 460 41.99 9.24 8.42
C SER A 460 41.90 7.95 9.23
N SER A 461 41.06 6.99 8.79
CA SER A 461 41.05 5.61 9.28
C SER A 461 41.99 4.67 8.52
N GLU A 462 42.65 5.14 7.46
CA GLU A 462 43.60 4.38 6.64
C GLU A 462 44.83 5.23 6.28
N SER A 463 45.74 5.50 7.22
CA SER A 463 47.09 5.97 6.85
C SER A 463 48.20 5.52 7.80
N SER A 464 48.87 4.42 7.39
CA SER A 464 50.30 4.19 7.64
C SER A 464 50.86 3.26 6.55
N ALA A 465 51.43 3.85 5.48
CA ALA A 465 52.61 3.35 4.74
C ALA A 465 52.91 4.19 3.48
N SER A 466 53.93 5.05 3.59
CA SER A 466 55.01 5.38 2.63
C SER A 466 54.75 5.55 1.12
N SER A 467 54.77 6.81 0.69
CA SER A 467 55.76 7.51 -0.18
C SER A 467 56.30 6.96 -1.52
N SER A 468 56.45 7.94 -2.44
CA SER A 468 57.26 8.04 -3.69
C SER A 468 56.58 7.52 -4.98
N SER A 469 56.62 8.16 -6.15
CA SER A 469 57.56 9.12 -6.76
C SER A 469 56.95 9.88 -7.96
N ALA A 470 57.67 10.91 -8.43
CA ALA A 470 57.27 12.07 -9.25
C ALA A 470 57.19 11.93 -10.80
N LYS A 471 56.61 12.99 -11.43
CA LYS A 471 56.82 13.59 -12.80
C LYS A 471 56.28 12.82 -14.03
N SER A 472 55.77 13.40 -15.13
CA SER A 472 55.62 14.78 -15.66
C SER A 472 54.77 14.81 -16.96
N SER A 473 54.35 16.02 -17.39
CA SER A 473 54.11 16.53 -18.78
C SER A 473 53.07 15.83 -19.69
N SER A 474 51.93 16.43 -20.08
CA SER A 474 51.65 17.58 -20.99
C SER A 474 51.39 17.23 -22.47
N SER A 475 50.21 17.66 -22.93
CA SER A 475 49.84 18.12 -24.29
C SER A 475 49.11 17.21 -25.29
N SER A 476 48.06 17.84 -25.83
CA SER A 476 47.37 17.69 -27.13
C SER A 476 46.62 16.39 -27.46
N GLU A 477 45.37 16.36 -27.00
CA GLU A 477 44.21 16.55 -27.87
C GLU A 477 44.47 16.60 -29.40
N ARG A 478 44.38 15.45 -30.07
CA ARG A 478 43.77 15.41 -31.42
C ARG A 478 43.23 14.03 -31.79
N ARG A 479 41.94 13.90 -31.46
CA ARG A 479 40.88 13.40 -32.34
C ARG A 479 40.99 11.96 -32.88
N ARG A 480 40.15 11.15 -32.24
CA ARG A 480 39.09 10.35 -32.89
C ARG A 480 39.57 9.36 -33.97
N ARG A 481 39.95 8.17 -33.53
CA ARG A 481 39.63 6.85 -34.12
C ARG A 481 40.55 5.83 -33.43
N SER A 482 40.13 4.65 -33.02
CA SER A 482 38.90 3.95 -33.35
C SER A 482 38.53 3.05 -32.18
N ARG A 483 37.23 2.95 -31.97
CA ARG A 483 36.49 2.46 -30.80
C ARG A 483 36.65 0.95 -30.50
N SER A 484 37.78 0.35 -30.86
CA SER A 484 38.04 -1.10 -30.73
C SER A 484 38.93 -1.46 -29.53
N ARG A 485 39.74 -0.53 -28.99
CA ARG A 485 40.68 -0.83 -27.89
C ARG A 485 40.16 -0.58 -26.46
N SER A 486 39.02 0.11 -26.30
CA SER A 486 38.48 0.46 -24.96
C SER A 486 37.77 -0.69 -24.24
N ARG A 487 37.13 -1.63 -24.96
CA ARG A 487 36.47 -2.80 -24.34
C ARG A 487 37.47 -3.85 -23.84
N ARG A 488 38.63 -4.01 -24.49
CA ARG A 488 39.67 -4.96 -24.07
C ARG A 488 40.47 -4.49 -22.86
N ARG A 489 40.57 -3.18 -22.61
CA ARG A 489 41.27 -2.63 -21.42
C ARG A 489 40.39 -2.69 -20.16
N ALA A 490 39.08 -2.44 -20.28
CA ALA A 490 38.14 -2.55 -19.18
C ALA A 490 37.95 -3.98 -18.64
N HIS A 491 38.11 -5.00 -19.48
CA HIS A 491 38.06 -6.40 -19.03
C HIS A 491 39.38 -6.86 -18.38
N ARG A 492 40.52 -6.32 -18.81
CA ARG A 492 41.83 -6.69 -18.25
C ARG A 492 42.09 -6.00 -16.90
N GLU A 493 41.68 -4.74 -16.73
CA GLU A 493 41.81 -4.02 -15.45
C GLU A 493 40.86 -4.53 -14.35
N ARG A 494 39.71 -5.11 -14.71
CA ARG A 494 38.84 -5.81 -13.74
C ARG A 494 39.40 -7.14 -13.27
N LYS A 495 40.27 -7.80 -14.05
CA LYS A 495 40.82 -9.14 -13.73
C LYS A 495 42.13 -9.10 -12.94
N GLU A 496 42.82 -7.95 -12.93
CA GLU A 496 44.07 -7.75 -12.17
C GLU A 496 43.86 -7.02 -10.82
N LYS A 497 42.75 -6.30 -10.61
CA LYS A 497 42.47 -5.64 -9.30
C LYS A 497 41.77 -6.52 -8.26
N GLU A 498 41.42 -7.76 -8.57
CA GLU A 498 40.80 -8.71 -7.64
C GLU A 498 41.82 -9.70 -7.04
N LYS A 499 43.10 -9.64 -7.44
CA LYS A 499 44.10 -10.66 -7.08
C LYS A 499 45.17 -10.25 -6.05
N ASP A 500 45.27 -8.97 -5.68
CA ASP A 500 46.34 -8.47 -4.81
C ASP A 500 45.84 -7.61 -3.63
N ARG A 501 45.02 -8.20 -2.74
CA ARG A 501 44.86 -7.68 -1.38
C ARG A 501 45.22 -8.78 -0.35
N PRO A 502 46.28 -8.60 0.46
CA PRO A 502 46.60 -9.51 1.56
C PRO A 502 45.57 -9.37 2.70
N ALA A 503 45.11 -10.50 3.20
CA ALA A 503 44.16 -10.61 4.29
C ALA A 503 44.78 -10.12 5.62
N LYS A 504 44.07 -9.23 6.34
CA LYS A 504 44.27 -9.01 7.78
C LYS A 504 43.04 -9.53 8.55
N PRO A 505 43.24 -10.07 9.75
CA PRO A 505 42.34 -11.04 10.37
C PRO A 505 41.05 -10.38 10.82
N ALA A 506 39.93 -10.86 10.28
CA ALA A 506 38.62 -10.60 10.84
C ALA A 506 38.60 -11.11 12.28
N ARG A 507 38.11 -10.29 13.21
CA ARG A 507 37.65 -10.79 14.52
C ARG A 507 36.71 -11.96 14.22
N PRO A 508 36.89 -13.15 14.83
CA PRO A 508 36.02 -14.27 14.58
C PRO A 508 34.59 -13.84 14.92
N ALA A 509 33.75 -13.69 13.89
CA ALA A 509 32.32 -13.58 14.07
C ALA A 509 31.91 -14.79 14.90
N LYS A 510 31.20 -14.56 16.01
CA LYS A 510 30.61 -15.68 16.77
C LYS A 510 29.86 -16.54 15.76
N PRO A 511 30.13 -17.86 15.69
CA PRO A 511 29.42 -18.73 14.78
C PRO A 511 27.92 -18.55 14.99
N PRO A 512 27.11 -18.51 13.92
CA PRO A 512 25.67 -18.44 14.06
C PRO A 512 25.22 -19.59 14.98
N PRO A 513 24.24 -19.35 15.87
CA PRO A 513 23.70 -20.40 16.71
C PRO A 513 23.24 -21.58 15.84
N PRO A 514 23.39 -22.83 16.33
CA PRO A 514 22.99 -23.99 15.55
C PRO A 514 21.52 -23.87 15.10
N PRO A 515 21.22 -24.26 13.86
CA PRO A 515 19.87 -24.18 13.31
C PRO A 515 18.90 -24.99 14.17
N SER A 516 17.75 -24.40 14.49
CA SER A 516 16.73 -24.99 15.37
C SER A 516 15.43 -25.35 14.64
N PHE A 517 15.47 -25.43 13.31
CA PHE A 517 14.30 -25.71 12.46
C PHE A 517 14.36 -27.12 11.87
N THR A 518 13.21 -27.76 11.68
CA THR A 518 13.08 -29.04 10.99
C THR A 518 12.78 -28.84 9.49
N LYS A 519 12.80 -29.94 8.70
CA LYS A 519 12.46 -29.87 7.27
C LYS A 519 11.01 -29.41 7.06
N GLU A 520 10.11 -29.78 7.97
CA GLU A 520 8.71 -29.40 7.95
C GLU A 520 8.53 -27.89 8.21
N ASP A 521 9.32 -27.32 9.13
CA ASP A 521 9.31 -25.88 9.41
C ASP A 521 9.70 -25.07 8.16
N LEU A 522 10.71 -25.54 7.42
CA LEU A 522 11.17 -24.90 6.19
C LEU A 522 10.06 -24.82 5.12
N GLN A 523 9.25 -25.87 4.97
CA GLN A 523 8.14 -25.89 4.02
C GLN A 523 7.08 -24.83 4.33
N GLY A 524 6.89 -24.50 5.61
CA GLY A 524 5.94 -23.49 6.07
C GLY A 524 6.43 -22.03 5.97
N TYR A 525 7.74 -21.79 5.79
CA TYR A 525 8.28 -20.43 5.81
C TYR A 525 8.05 -19.67 4.49
N PRO A 526 7.73 -18.36 4.53
CA PRO A 526 7.70 -17.51 3.33
C PRO A 526 9.08 -17.39 2.66
N SER A 527 9.12 -17.16 1.35
CA SER A 527 10.39 -17.09 0.58
C SER A 527 11.36 -16.03 1.09
N LYS A 528 10.87 -14.93 1.69
CA LYS A 528 11.70 -13.90 2.34
C LYS A 528 12.43 -14.45 3.57
N THR A 529 11.75 -15.23 4.41
CA THR A 529 12.34 -15.88 5.59
C THR A 529 13.38 -16.91 5.18
N LEU A 530 13.09 -17.71 4.14
CA LEU A 530 14.04 -18.68 3.59
C LEU A 530 15.31 -18.00 3.05
N ARG A 531 15.21 -16.86 2.35
CA ARG A 531 16.39 -16.07 1.93
C ARG A 531 17.20 -15.57 3.12
N ASN A 532 16.54 -15.04 4.16
CA ASN A 532 17.23 -14.55 5.34
C ASN A 532 17.97 -15.67 6.07
N LEU A 533 17.38 -16.86 6.20
CA LEU A 533 18.04 -18.05 6.74
C LEU A 533 19.23 -18.47 5.87
N CYS A 534 19.08 -18.49 4.54
CA CYS A 534 20.19 -18.81 3.63
C CYS A 534 21.37 -17.84 3.77
N VAL A 535 21.10 -16.54 3.96
CA VAL A 535 22.14 -15.52 4.22
C VAL A 535 22.77 -15.73 5.58
N GLN A 536 21.97 -15.98 6.63
CA GLN A 536 22.43 -16.16 7.99
C GLN A 536 23.36 -17.37 8.15
N TYR A 537 23.09 -18.46 7.43
CA TYR A 537 23.93 -19.67 7.46
C TYR A 537 24.91 -19.76 6.28
N HIS A 538 25.05 -18.70 5.49
CA HIS A 538 25.97 -18.64 4.35
C HIS A 538 25.78 -19.75 3.31
N VAL A 539 24.53 -20.15 3.04
CA VAL A 539 24.13 -21.18 2.06
C VAL A 539 23.31 -20.63 0.89
N LEU A 540 23.31 -19.30 0.66
CA LEU A 540 22.50 -18.69 -0.40
C LEU A 540 23.01 -19.10 -1.81
N PRO A 541 22.17 -19.72 -2.66
CA PRO A 541 22.55 -20.05 -4.03
C PRO A 541 22.86 -18.79 -4.86
N PRO A 542 23.84 -18.83 -5.77
CA PRO A 542 24.13 -17.71 -6.66
C PRO A 542 23.05 -17.57 -7.76
N GLY A 543 22.58 -16.35 -8.02
CA GLY A 543 21.65 -16.04 -9.12
C GLY A 543 20.23 -15.65 -8.67
N MET A 544 19.27 -15.65 -9.60
CA MET A 544 17.85 -15.60 -9.23
C MET A 544 17.46 -16.96 -8.66
N VAL A 545 17.04 -16.97 -7.40
CA VAL A 545 16.81 -18.20 -6.63
C VAL A 545 15.31 -18.42 -6.45
N GLU A 546 14.82 -19.57 -6.91
CA GLU A 546 13.44 -19.99 -6.69
C GLU A 546 13.25 -20.52 -5.25
N ARG A 547 11.99 -20.68 -4.81
CA ARG A 547 11.68 -21.18 -3.47
C ARG A 547 12.27 -22.57 -3.23
N THR A 548 12.22 -23.43 -4.26
CA THR A 548 12.77 -24.79 -4.28
C THR A 548 14.28 -24.81 -4.02
N ASP A 549 15.03 -23.89 -4.63
CA ASP A 549 16.48 -23.77 -4.44
C ASP A 549 16.84 -23.32 -3.01
N LEU A 550 16.06 -22.39 -2.44
CA LEU A 550 16.24 -21.96 -1.04
C LEU A 550 15.94 -23.08 -0.04
N LEU A 551 14.90 -23.87 -0.30
CA LEU A 551 14.56 -25.03 0.53
C LEU A 551 15.68 -26.08 0.47
N LYS A 552 16.17 -26.40 -0.73
CA LYS A 552 17.26 -27.36 -0.94
C LYS A 552 18.56 -26.92 -0.25
N ALA A 553 18.87 -25.63 -0.28
CA ALA A 553 20.03 -25.07 0.41
C ALA A 553 19.95 -25.19 1.94
N LEU A 554 18.76 -25.02 2.51
CA LEU A 554 18.53 -25.11 3.96
C LEU A 554 18.28 -26.53 4.47
N GLU A 555 17.92 -27.46 3.58
CA GLU A 555 17.57 -28.84 3.94
C GLU A 555 18.71 -29.58 4.64
N HIS A 556 19.96 -29.30 4.26
CA HIS A 556 21.16 -29.87 4.88
C HIS A 556 21.45 -29.34 6.29
N LEU A 557 20.82 -28.21 6.67
CA LEU A 557 20.96 -27.57 7.97
C LEU A 557 19.80 -27.92 8.92
N ALA A 558 18.74 -28.55 8.43
CA ALA A 558 17.59 -28.92 9.23
C ALA A 558 17.94 -30.06 10.21
N VAL A 559 17.58 -29.91 11.48
CA VAL A 559 17.85 -30.91 12.51
C VAL A 559 16.95 -32.13 12.29
N VAL A 560 17.56 -33.29 12.03
CA VAL A 560 16.84 -34.57 11.97
C VAL A 560 16.38 -34.93 13.38
N LYS A 561 15.10 -34.73 13.64
CA LYS A 561 14.46 -35.08 14.90
C LYS A 561 14.34 -36.61 15.00
N GLY A 562 15.40 -37.30 15.43
CA GLY A 562 15.31 -38.77 15.53
C GLY A 562 16.51 -39.61 15.99
N LEU A 563 17.73 -39.08 16.16
CA LEU A 563 18.87 -39.90 16.60
C LEU A 563 19.60 -39.28 17.80
N ALA A 564 19.12 -39.61 19.00
CA ALA A 564 19.86 -39.39 20.24
C ALA A 564 20.83 -40.57 20.45
N THR A 565 22.11 -40.37 20.16
CA THR A 565 23.18 -41.26 20.62
C THR A 565 23.51 -40.96 22.08
N THR A 566 23.50 -42.02 22.88
CA THR A 566 23.92 -42.06 24.28
C THR A 566 25.45 -41.95 24.42
N ASN A 567 25.87 -41.40 25.57
CA ASN A 567 27.21 -41.39 26.18
C ASN A 567 28.24 -40.34 25.71
N ALA A 568 28.51 -39.36 26.59
CA ALA A 568 29.78 -39.23 27.32
C ALA A 568 29.71 -38.08 28.34
N ALA A 569 30.24 -38.33 29.54
CA ALA A 569 30.26 -37.45 30.69
C ALA A 569 31.44 -36.46 30.69
N ALA A 570 31.26 -35.31 31.36
CA ALA A 570 32.21 -34.49 32.16
C ALA A 570 31.96 -32.96 31.97
N PRO A 571 32.46 -32.06 32.84
CA PRO A 571 31.77 -31.68 34.08
C PRO A 571 31.58 -30.15 34.24
N GLY A 572 30.73 -29.77 35.20
CA GLY A 572 30.80 -28.48 35.89
C GLY A 572 30.36 -27.24 35.11
N ARG A 573 29.06 -26.93 35.14
CA ARG A 573 28.59 -25.56 34.89
C ARG A 573 27.57 -25.15 35.93
N THR A 574 27.99 -24.19 36.75
CA THR A 574 27.24 -23.50 37.78
C THR A 574 25.87 -23.05 37.26
N THR A 575 24.82 -23.51 37.93
CA THR A 575 23.43 -23.06 37.77
C THR A 575 23.32 -21.60 38.21
N GLN A 576 23.47 -20.67 37.27
CA GLN A 576 22.88 -19.34 37.44
C GLN A 576 21.36 -19.51 37.35
N ALA A 577 20.68 -19.16 38.44
CA ALA A 577 19.23 -19.11 38.54
C ALA A 577 18.67 -18.35 37.33
N ARG A 578 17.82 -19.02 36.55
CA ARG A 578 16.98 -18.35 35.56
C ARG A 578 16.16 -17.29 36.31
N PRO A 579 16.14 -16.03 35.86
CA PRO A 579 15.25 -15.04 36.46
C PRO A 579 13.81 -15.56 36.38
N ASP A 580 13.10 -15.51 37.51
CA ASP A 580 11.73 -16.01 37.65
C ASP A 580 10.87 -15.48 36.50
N LEU A 581 10.45 -16.39 35.63
CA LEU A 581 9.59 -16.03 34.51
C LEU A 581 8.25 -15.57 35.07
N PRO A 582 7.74 -14.39 34.67
CA PRO A 582 6.48 -13.89 35.17
C PRO A 582 5.35 -14.85 34.80
N SER A 583 4.64 -15.36 35.81
CA SER A 583 3.44 -16.19 35.60
C SER A 583 2.21 -15.31 35.52
N PHE A 584 1.30 -15.63 34.60
CA PHE A 584 0.04 -14.91 34.42
C PHE A 584 -1.15 -15.86 34.33
N THR A 585 -2.34 -15.39 34.66
CA THR A 585 -3.61 -16.13 34.49
C THR A 585 -4.26 -15.81 33.15
N THR A 586 -5.28 -16.59 32.75
CA THR A 586 -6.06 -16.32 31.54
C THR A 586 -6.81 -14.99 31.61
N THR A 587 -7.28 -14.60 32.80
CA THR A 587 -7.94 -13.32 33.07
C THR A 587 -6.97 -12.14 32.97
N GLU A 588 -5.73 -12.30 33.44
CA GLU A 588 -4.71 -11.25 33.28
C GLU A 588 -4.38 -11.02 31.80
N LEU A 589 -4.25 -12.07 30.97
CA LEU A 589 -4.06 -11.92 29.52
C LEU A 589 -5.15 -11.08 28.85
N ASP A 590 -6.38 -11.12 29.36
CA ASP A 590 -7.49 -10.34 28.82
C ASP A 590 -7.34 -8.84 29.04
N THR A 591 -6.86 -8.47 30.23
CA THR A 591 -6.62 -7.09 30.67
C THR A 591 -5.30 -6.49 30.19
N MET A 592 -4.31 -7.31 29.82
CA MET A 592 -3.00 -6.80 29.42
C MET A 592 -3.05 -5.92 28.16
N PRO A 593 -2.31 -4.79 28.12
CA PRO A 593 -2.15 -4.00 26.91
C PRO A 593 -1.36 -4.77 25.84
N ILE A 594 -1.60 -4.46 24.56
CA ILE A 594 -0.97 -5.14 23.41
C ILE A 594 0.56 -5.12 23.49
N SER A 595 1.15 -4.02 23.98
CA SER A 595 2.61 -3.89 24.17
C SER A 595 3.17 -4.95 25.12
N LYS A 596 2.49 -5.22 26.24
CA LYS A 596 2.88 -6.21 27.24
C LYS A 596 2.69 -7.64 26.74
N LEU A 597 1.60 -7.90 26.01
CA LEU A 597 1.37 -9.18 25.34
C LEU A 597 2.46 -9.46 24.28
N LYS A 598 2.83 -8.46 23.47
CA LYS A 598 3.91 -8.57 22.48
C LYS A 598 5.27 -8.85 23.13
N MET A 599 5.57 -8.14 24.21
CA MET A 599 6.79 -8.38 25.00
C MET A 599 6.86 -9.82 25.52
N TYR A 600 5.77 -10.35 26.10
CA TYR A 600 5.73 -11.74 26.55
C TYR A 600 5.82 -12.74 25.40
N CYS A 601 5.13 -12.52 24.28
CA CYS A 601 5.29 -13.39 23.10
C CYS A 601 6.74 -13.45 22.61
N ILE A 602 7.48 -12.33 22.66
CA ILE A 602 8.92 -12.30 22.33
C ILE A 602 9.74 -13.05 23.39
N GLN A 603 9.48 -12.79 24.67
CA GLN A 603 10.19 -13.41 25.79
C GLN A 603 10.03 -14.94 25.83
N PHE A 604 8.85 -15.44 25.46
CA PHE A 604 8.56 -16.88 25.41
C PHE A 604 8.78 -17.50 24.02
N GLY A 605 9.26 -16.74 23.02
CA GLY A 605 9.54 -17.25 21.68
C GLY A 605 8.30 -17.72 20.91
N ARG A 606 7.14 -17.10 21.15
CA ARG A 606 5.83 -17.46 20.55
C ARG A 606 5.17 -16.32 19.78
N LEU A 607 5.94 -15.41 19.20
CA LEU A 607 5.37 -14.29 18.44
C LEU A 607 4.72 -14.80 17.14
N PRO A 608 3.41 -14.61 16.93
CA PRO A 608 2.73 -15.02 15.70
C PRO A 608 3.32 -14.33 14.47
N SER A 609 3.38 -15.03 13.34
CA SER A 609 3.75 -14.45 12.05
C SER A 609 2.52 -13.82 11.39
N GLY A 610 2.54 -12.51 11.13
CA GLY A 610 1.43 -11.79 10.49
C GLY A 610 1.05 -10.50 11.20
N SER A 611 -0.12 -9.93 10.87
CA SER A 611 -0.69 -8.79 11.61
C SER A 611 -0.90 -9.18 13.07
N LEU A 612 -0.30 -8.45 14.01
CA LEU A 612 -0.32 -8.79 15.43
C LEU A 612 -1.57 -8.21 16.10
N GLU A 613 -2.71 -8.88 15.97
CA GLU A 613 -3.90 -8.55 16.74
C GLU A 613 -3.79 -9.02 18.20
N LYS A 614 -4.54 -8.38 19.11
CA LYS A 614 -4.55 -8.74 20.54
C LYS A 614 -4.98 -10.19 20.75
N SER A 615 -5.93 -10.67 19.94
CA SER A 615 -6.44 -12.05 19.90
C SER A 615 -5.34 -13.07 19.62
N ASP A 616 -4.49 -12.81 18.64
CA ASP A 616 -3.41 -13.73 18.23
C ASP A 616 -2.31 -13.82 19.29
N LEU A 617 -1.94 -12.66 19.87
CA LEU A 617 -0.99 -12.61 20.98
C LEU A 617 -1.50 -13.35 22.22
N LYS A 618 -2.80 -13.19 22.55
CA LYS A 618 -3.43 -13.96 23.65
C LYS A 618 -3.43 -15.45 23.36
N LYS A 619 -3.81 -15.85 22.15
CA LYS A 619 -3.86 -17.26 21.74
C LYS A 619 -2.48 -17.92 21.83
N ALA A 620 -1.42 -17.19 21.48
CA ALA A 620 -0.04 -17.67 21.60
C ALA A 620 0.43 -17.87 23.05
N LEU A 621 -0.03 -17.02 23.97
CA LEU A 621 0.30 -17.07 25.40
C LEU A 621 -0.63 -17.95 26.24
N LEU A 622 -1.82 -18.28 25.73
CA LEU A 622 -2.83 -19.08 26.43
C LEU A 622 -2.29 -20.41 27.01
N PRO A 623 -1.43 -21.18 26.31
CA PRO A 623 -0.87 -22.43 26.86
C PRO A 623 0.10 -22.23 28.03
N LEU A 624 0.57 -21.01 28.26
CA LEU A 624 1.49 -20.64 29.33
C LEU A 624 0.77 -20.03 30.54
N ALA A 625 -0.53 -19.71 30.39
CA ALA A 625 -1.32 -19.14 31.47
C ALA A 625 -1.63 -20.22 32.53
N LYS A 626 -1.45 -19.88 33.80
CA LYS A 626 -1.89 -20.74 34.89
C LYS A 626 -3.41 -20.84 34.85
N VAL A 627 -3.93 -22.07 34.90
CA VAL A 627 -5.37 -22.32 35.03
C VAL A 627 -5.79 -21.80 36.40
N ASP A 628 -6.67 -20.80 36.42
CA ASP A 628 -7.27 -20.30 37.66
C ASP A 628 -8.02 -21.45 38.33
N LYS A 629 -7.52 -21.94 39.48
CA LYS A 629 -8.18 -22.99 40.26
C LYS A 629 -9.45 -22.50 40.97
N ASN A 630 -9.74 -21.20 40.91
CA ASN A 630 -10.97 -20.58 41.39
C ASN A 630 -11.95 -20.39 40.23
N PHE A 631 -12.57 -21.48 39.77
CA PHE A 631 -13.75 -21.35 38.92
C PHE A 631 -14.91 -20.85 39.77
N PRO A 632 -15.64 -19.80 39.34
CA PRO A 632 -16.87 -19.40 40.02
C PRO A 632 -17.86 -20.55 39.89
N SER A 633 -18.22 -21.15 41.02
CA SER A 633 -19.34 -22.06 41.10
C SER A 633 -20.65 -21.29 41.06
N PHE A 634 -21.66 -21.88 40.42
CA PHE A 634 -23.02 -21.36 40.42
C PHE A 634 -23.99 -22.47 40.80
N THR A 635 -25.16 -22.09 41.32
CA THR A 635 -26.28 -23.04 41.52
C THR A 635 -27.08 -23.20 40.23
N LEU A 636 -27.94 -24.21 40.18
CA LEU A 636 -28.78 -24.46 39.01
C LEU A 636 -29.82 -23.32 38.81
N GLU A 637 -30.26 -22.69 39.89
CA GLU A 637 -31.16 -21.53 39.91
C GLU A 637 -30.46 -20.27 39.39
N GLU A 638 -29.22 -20.04 39.80
CA GLU A 638 -28.39 -18.95 39.27
C GLU A 638 -28.18 -19.13 37.76
N LEU A 639 -27.92 -20.36 37.31
CA LEU A 639 -27.75 -20.65 35.89
C LEU A 639 -29.01 -20.32 35.07
N GLN A 640 -30.20 -20.56 35.62
CA GLN A 640 -31.47 -20.23 34.97
C GLN A 640 -31.73 -18.73 34.89
N THR A 641 -31.24 -17.94 35.84
CA THR A 641 -31.44 -16.47 35.88
C THR A 641 -30.35 -15.69 35.14
N MET A 642 -29.18 -16.27 34.90
CA MET A 642 -28.05 -15.61 34.21
C MET A 642 -28.38 -15.11 32.80
N SER A 643 -27.90 -13.91 32.45
CA SER A 643 -28.04 -13.38 31.09
C SER A 643 -27.27 -14.22 30.06
N VAL A 644 -27.72 -14.21 28.81
CA VAL A 644 -27.08 -14.95 27.69
C VAL A 644 -25.59 -14.60 27.54
N SER A 645 -25.22 -13.34 27.78
CA SER A 645 -23.82 -12.90 27.74
C SER A 645 -22.97 -13.58 28.81
N LYS A 646 -23.51 -13.70 30.03
CA LYS A 646 -22.83 -14.35 31.17
C LYS A 646 -22.73 -15.86 30.96
N LEU A 647 -23.79 -16.49 30.43
CA LEU A 647 -23.77 -17.91 30.03
C LEU A 647 -22.73 -18.19 28.94
N LYS A 648 -22.64 -17.34 27.91
CA LYS A 648 -21.60 -17.46 26.86
C LYS A 648 -20.19 -17.35 27.42
N SER A 649 -19.95 -16.43 28.38
CA SER A 649 -18.63 -16.28 28.99
C SER A 649 -18.24 -17.52 29.80
N TYR A 650 -19.18 -18.13 30.53
CA TYR A 650 -18.95 -19.40 31.20
C TYR A 650 -18.71 -20.56 30.21
N CYS A 651 -19.49 -20.69 29.13
CA CYS A 651 -19.27 -21.73 28.11
C CYS A 651 -17.89 -21.62 27.46
N ILE A 652 -17.42 -20.39 27.17
CA ILE A 652 -16.05 -20.15 26.67
C ILE A 652 -15.02 -20.54 27.73
N ARG A 653 -15.25 -20.16 28.99
CA ARG A 653 -14.33 -20.44 30.10
C ARG A 653 -14.21 -21.94 30.42
N TYR A 654 -15.29 -22.71 30.26
CA TYR A 654 -15.28 -24.18 30.40
C TYR A 654 -14.95 -24.94 29.10
N GLY A 655 -14.70 -24.23 27.98
CA GLY A 655 -14.34 -24.84 26.71
C GLY A 655 -15.47 -25.65 26.05
N ARG A 656 -16.74 -25.28 26.29
CA ARG A 656 -17.94 -25.99 25.81
C ARG A 656 -18.81 -25.16 24.87
N MET A 657 -18.25 -24.15 24.20
CA MET A 657 -19.02 -23.27 23.31
C MET A 657 -19.50 -24.02 22.05
N PRO A 658 -20.81 -24.08 21.76
CA PRO A 658 -21.31 -24.77 20.58
C PRO A 658 -21.07 -23.93 19.31
N HIS A 659 -20.95 -24.60 18.16
CA HIS A 659 -20.79 -23.95 16.86
C HIS A 659 -22.15 -23.73 16.21
N GLY A 660 -22.50 -22.46 15.93
CA GLY A 660 -23.76 -22.09 15.24
C GLY A 660 -24.53 -20.99 15.98
N PRO A 661 -25.72 -20.60 15.51
CA PRO A 661 -26.65 -19.82 16.31
C PRO A 661 -27.01 -20.63 17.56
N VAL A 662 -26.87 -20.02 18.73
CA VAL A 662 -27.03 -20.70 20.03
C VAL A 662 -28.17 -20.05 20.80
N GLU A 663 -29.14 -20.86 21.21
CA GLU A 663 -30.22 -20.40 22.08
C GLU A 663 -29.79 -20.42 23.55
N ARG A 664 -30.54 -19.71 24.41
CA ARG A 664 -30.24 -19.65 25.85
C ARG A 664 -30.30 -21.03 26.50
N SER A 665 -31.27 -21.86 26.08
CA SER A 665 -31.48 -23.25 26.53
C SER A 665 -30.26 -24.14 26.30
N ASP A 666 -29.58 -23.98 25.16
CA ASP A 666 -28.36 -24.74 24.83
C ASP A 666 -27.22 -24.41 25.78
N LEU A 667 -27.02 -23.12 26.05
CA LEU A 667 -25.98 -22.65 26.96
C LEU A 667 -26.22 -23.10 28.41
N VAL A 668 -27.47 -23.07 28.86
CA VAL A 668 -27.85 -23.59 30.19
C VAL A 668 -27.63 -25.10 30.27
N SER A 669 -27.99 -25.85 29.23
CA SER A 669 -27.81 -27.31 29.20
C SER A 669 -26.34 -27.72 29.24
N LEU A 670 -25.48 -26.98 28.53
CA LEU A 670 -24.03 -27.20 28.53
C LEU A 670 -23.36 -26.90 29.87
N LEU A 671 -23.90 -25.95 30.64
CA LEU A 671 -23.33 -25.52 31.91
C LEU A 671 -23.91 -26.24 33.13
N ARG A 672 -25.05 -26.95 32.97
CA ARG A 672 -25.70 -27.71 34.04
C ARG A 672 -24.76 -28.68 34.79
N PRO A 673 -23.84 -29.43 34.14
CA PRO A 673 -22.92 -30.34 34.85
C PRO A 673 -21.93 -29.63 35.78
N PHE A 674 -21.78 -28.32 35.68
CA PHE A 674 -20.87 -27.52 36.49
C PHE A 674 -21.59 -26.76 37.62
N ALA A 675 -22.92 -26.87 37.70
CA ALA A 675 -23.70 -26.29 38.79
C ALA A 675 -23.56 -27.13 40.07
N ARG A 676 -23.46 -26.49 41.23
CA ARG A 676 -23.44 -27.19 42.53
C ARG A 676 -24.85 -27.59 42.93
N GLY A 677 -25.08 -28.86 43.25
CA GLY A 677 -26.29 -29.30 43.98
C GLY A 677 -27.11 -30.44 43.35
N GLU A 678 -26.50 -31.55 42.94
CA GLU A 678 -27.24 -32.81 42.78
C GLU A 678 -26.42 -33.98 43.34
N ALA A 679 -26.84 -34.51 44.48
CA ALA A 679 -26.39 -35.80 44.99
C ALA A 679 -27.17 -36.91 44.27
N PRO A 680 -26.55 -38.06 43.94
CA PRO A 680 -27.22 -39.11 43.19
C PRO A 680 -28.28 -39.80 44.05
N ALA A 681 -29.56 -39.67 43.67
CA ALA A 681 -30.62 -40.50 44.23
C ALA A 681 -30.48 -41.94 43.70
N ALA A 682 -30.53 -42.88 44.65
CA ALA A 682 -30.31 -44.30 44.48
C ALA A 682 -31.35 -44.99 43.58
N ALA A 683 -30.91 -46.08 42.97
CA ALA A 683 -31.69 -47.02 42.19
C ALA A 683 -32.88 -47.60 42.96
N SER A 684 -34.01 -47.77 42.27
CA SER A 684 -34.99 -48.80 42.60
C SER A 684 -35.48 -49.49 41.34
N THR A 685 -35.66 -50.79 41.50
CA THR A 685 -35.77 -51.83 40.49
C THR A 685 -37.20 -52.40 40.49
N ILE A 686 -37.61 -53.00 39.36
CA ILE A 686 -38.71 -53.99 39.19
C ILE A 686 -40.14 -53.42 39.06
N SER A 687 -40.80 -53.57 37.91
CA SER A 687 -41.62 -54.77 37.60
C SER A 687 -42.39 -54.64 36.28
N ALA A 688 -42.45 -55.75 35.56
CA ALA A 688 -43.28 -55.96 34.38
C ALA A 688 -44.74 -56.28 34.75
N SER A 689 -45.70 -55.91 33.89
CA SER A 689 -46.73 -56.80 33.32
C SER A 689 -48.00 -56.03 32.87
N ALA A 690 -48.64 -56.60 31.84
CA ALA A 690 -50.07 -56.52 31.48
C ALA A 690 -50.59 -55.37 30.57
N LEU A 691 -50.70 -55.71 29.27
CA LEU A 691 -51.90 -55.50 28.43
C LEU A 691 -53.18 -56.07 29.14
N PRO A 692 -54.45 -55.79 28.75
CA PRO A 692 -54.96 -55.36 27.43
C PRO A 692 -56.20 -54.40 27.47
N ARG A 693 -56.85 -54.28 26.29
CA ARG A 693 -58.29 -54.06 25.99
C ARG A 693 -58.78 -52.67 25.54
N ALA A 694 -59.11 -52.61 24.25
CA ALA A 694 -60.24 -51.86 23.69
C ALA A 694 -61.59 -52.55 24.10
N PRO A 695 -62.77 -51.90 24.00
CA PRO A 695 -63.45 -51.75 22.70
C PRO A 695 -64.45 -50.56 22.52
N SER A 696 -64.85 -50.36 21.25
CA SER A 696 -66.18 -49.93 20.71
C SER A 696 -66.74 -48.54 21.08
N ALA A 697 -66.86 -47.59 20.13
CA ALA A 697 -67.88 -47.44 19.07
C ALA A 697 -69.07 -46.56 19.51
N VAL A 698 -69.45 -45.57 18.68
CA VAL A 698 -70.81 -45.05 18.37
C VAL A 698 -70.72 -43.71 17.61
N THR A 699 -71.19 -43.72 16.35
CA THR A 699 -71.68 -42.61 15.51
C THR A 699 -73.03 -42.06 16.05
N PRO A 700 -73.49 -40.80 15.78
CA PRO A 700 -73.61 -40.23 14.43
C PRO A 700 -73.42 -38.69 14.27
N THR A 701 -73.33 -38.30 13.00
CA THR A 701 -73.45 -36.96 12.37
C THR A 701 -74.73 -36.18 12.79
N PRO A 702 -74.85 -34.83 12.65
CA PRO A 702 -74.71 -34.12 11.35
C PRO A 702 -74.17 -32.66 11.36
N ALA A 703 -73.98 -32.16 10.13
CA ALA A 703 -74.02 -30.76 9.67
C ALA A 703 -72.76 -29.86 9.75
N ALA A 704 -72.37 -29.39 8.56
CA ALA A 704 -71.30 -28.46 8.18
C ALA A 704 -71.50 -27.03 8.76
N PRO A 705 -70.51 -26.09 8.76
CA PRO A 705 -69.78 -25.64 7.57
C PRO A 705 -68.25 -25.45 7.75
N ALA A 706 -67.59 -25.27 6.60
CA ALA A 706 -66.15 -25.26 6.39
C ALA A 706 -65.33 -24.27 7.24
N PRO A 707 -64.15 -24.70 7.72
CA PRO A 707 -63.00 -23.85 7.93
C PRO A 707 -61.86 -24.16 6.92
N ALA A 708 -61.11 -23.11 6.59
CA ALA A 708 -60.02 -23.06 5.64
C ALA A 708 -58.95 -24.17 5.79
N PRO A 709 -58.27 -24.57 4.70
CA PRO A 709 -57.16 -25.50 4.78
C PRO A 709 -56.00 -24.88 5.57
N ALA A 710 -55.55 -25.66 6.56
CA ALA A 710 -54.35 -25.43 7.34
C ALA A 710 -53.12 -25.30 6.43
N ALA A 711 -52.31 -24.27 6.71
CA ALA A 711 -50.98 -24.12 6.14
C ALA A 711 -50.10 -25.31 6.57
N PRO A 712 -49.40 -25.97 5.63
CA PRO A 712 -48.40 -26.97 5.96
C PRO A 712 -47.18 -26.30 6.62
N ALA A 713 -46.58 -27.04 7.56
CA ALA A 713 -45.36 -26.68 8.25
C ALA A 713 -44.27 -26.18 7.28
N ALA A 714 -43.65 -25.06 7.64
CA ALA A 714 -42.55 -24.46 6.90
C ALA A 714 -41.40 -25.46 6.70
N PRO A 715 -41.00 -25.79 5.45
CA PRO A 715 -39.80 -26.54 5.22
C PRO A 715 -38.57 -25.63 5.40
N ALA A 716 -37.59 -26.12 6.14
CA ALA A 716 -36.28 -25.52 6.28
C ALA A 716 -35.62 -25.31 4.91
N ASP A 717 -35.34 -24.04 4.59
CA ASP A 717 -34.40 -23.50 3.60
C ASP A 717 -33.99 -24.44 2.45
N SER A 718 -34.91 -24.69 1.52
CA SER A 718 -34.60 -25.27 0.21
C SER A 718 -34.88 -24.25 -0.89
N PHE A 719 -34.01 -24.16 -1.89
CA PHE A 719 -34.16 -23.27 -3.05
C PHE A 719 -34.20 -24.09 -4.35
N ALA A 720 -34.88 -23.59 -5.38
CA ALA A 720 -34.93 -24.21 -6.70
C ALA A 720 -33.70 -23.84 -7.54
N LEU A 721 -33.30 -24.70 -8.48
CA LEU A 721 -32.14 -24.46 -9.36
C LEU A 721 -32.24 -23.13 -10.14
N GLY A 722 -33.46 -22.72 -10.49
CA GLY A 722 -33.73 -21.44 -11.14
C GLY A 722 -33.46 -20.22 -10.26
N GLU A 723 -33.62 -20.34 -8.94
CA GLU A 723 -33.44 -19.24 -7.99
C GLU A 723 -31.96 -18.90 -7.79
N LEU A 724 -31.05 -19.88 -7.93
CA LEU A 724 -29.61 -19.62 -7.87
C LEU A 724 -29.16 -18.55 -8.89
N LYS A 725 -29.81 -18.50 -10.06
CA LYS A 725 -29.50 -17.52 -11.11
C LYS A 725 -29.90 -16.10 -10.70
N THR A 726 -31.02 -15.95 -9.99
CA THR A 726 -31.57 -14.66 -9.56
C THR A 726 -31.03 -14.20 -8.20
N MET A 727 -30.46 -15.09 -7.39
CA MET A 727 -29.88 -14.75 -6.10
C MET A 727 -28.74 -13.71 -6.23
N SER A 728 -28.70 -12.78 -5.28
CA SER A 728 -27.60 -11.83 -5.16
C SER A 728 -26.32 -12.53 -4.69
N MET A 729 -25.17 -11.94 -5.00
CA MET A 729 -23.86 -12.45 -4.56
C MET A 729 -23.79 -12.65 -3.04
N LYS A 730 -24.49 -11.80 -2.27
CA LYS A 730 -24.57 -11.89 -0.81
C LYS A 730 -25.33 -13.14 -0.35
N MET A 731 -26.46 -13.47 -0.99
CA MET A 731 -27.21 -14.69 -0.67
C MET A 731 -26.44 -15.94 -1.06
N LEU A 732 -25.83 -15.97 -2.25
CA LEU A 732 -25.04 -17.11 -2.71
C LEU A 732 -23.86 -17.42 -1.77
N LYS A 733 -23.14 -16.40 -1.28
CA LYS A 733 -22.07 -16.59 -0.27
C LYS A 733 -22.61 -17.12 1.05
N MET A 734 -23.76 -16.60 1.50
CA MET A 734 -24.40 -17.05 2.74
C MET A 734 -24.81 -18.53 2.66
N PHE A 735 -25.39 -18.96 1.54
CA PHE A 735 -25.71 -20.37 1.31
C PHE A 735 -24.45 -21.24 1.19
N CYS A 736 -23.41 -20.80 0.48
CA CYS A 736 -22.14 -21.55 0.38
C CYS A 736 -21.49 -21.78 1.75
N ILE A 737 -21.52 -20.76 2.63
CA ILE A 737 -21.03 -20.87 4.01
C ILE A 737 -21.90 -21.85 4.81
N LYS A 738 -23.22 -21.75 4.69
CA LYS A 738 -24.18 -22.62 5.39
C LYS A 738 -24.00 -24.10 5.02
N HIS A 739 -23.79 -24.39 3.74
CA HIS A 739 -23.58 -25.75 3.23
C HIS A 739 -22.11 -26.21 3.25
N LYS A 740 -21.18 -25.38 3.75
CA LYS A 740 -19.73 -25.65 3.82
C LYS A 740 -19.10 -26.01 2.47
N VAL A 741 -19.52 -25.33 1.41
CA VAL A 741 -19.05 -25.53 0.02
C VAL A 741 -18.44 -24.29 -0.60
N MET A 742 -17.86 -23.41 0.24
CA MET A 742 -17.23 -22.18 -0.23
C MET A 742 -15.99 -22.48 -1.09
N PRO A 743 -15.92 -22.03 -2.36
CA PRO A 743 -14.73 -22.21 -3.20
C PRO A 743 -13.50 -21.50 -2.61
N HIS A 744 -12.31 -22.08 -2.81
CA HIS A 744 -11.04 -21.46 -2.42
C HIS A 744 -10.55 -20.48 -3.49
N GLY A 745 -10.14 -19.27 -3.08
CA GLY A 745 -9.61 -18.23 -3.98
C GLY A 745 -10.57 -17.06 -4.23
N PRO A 746 -10.26 -16.14 -5.16
CA PRO A 746 -11.22 -15.14 -5.63
C PRO A 746 -12.40 -15.85 -6.32
N VAL A 747 -13.64 -15.56 -5.88
CA VAL A 747 -14.84 -16.32 -6.27
C VAL A 747 -15.81 -15.43 -7.06
N GLU A 748 -16.18 -15.87 -8.26
CA GLU A 748 -17.21 -15.23 -9.09
C GLU A 748 -18.62 -15.76 -8.78
N LYS A 749 -19.66 -15.11 -9.31
CA LYS A 749 -21.06 -15.48 -9.02
C LYS A 749 -21.37 -16.89 -9.51
N CYS A 750 -20.82 -17.26 -10.67
CA CYS A 750 -20.99 -18.57 -11.29
C CYS A 750 -20.37 -19.70 -10.46
N ASP A 751 -19.24 -19.44 -9.79
CA ASP A 751 -18.59 -20.44 -8.93
C ASP A 751 -19.43 -20.75 -7.68
N LEU A 752 -20.04 -19.72 -7.09
CA LEU A 752 -20.96 -19.90 -5.95
C LEU A 752 -22.27 -20.58 -6.38
N GLN A 753 -22.76 -20.27 -7.57
CA GLN A 753 -23.93 -20.96 -8.14
C GLN A 753 -23.63 -22.43 -8.33
N LYS A 754 -22.53 -22.77 -9.02
CA LYS A 754 -22.09 -24.17 -9.23
C LYS A 754 -21.86 -24.92 -7.92
N ALA A 755 -21.25 -24.29 -6.92
CA ALA A 755 -21.05 -24.90 -5.62
C ALA A 755 -22.37 -25.24 -4.90
N LEU A 756 -23.45 -24.51 -5.20
CA LEU A 756 -24.77 -24.70 -4.62
C LEU A 756 -25.73 -25.54 -5.46
N GLU A 757 -25.41 -25.84 -6.72
CA GLU A 757 -26.23 -26.69 -7.60
C GLU A 757 -26.59 -28.05 -6.96
N PRO A 758 -25.68 -28.77 -6.26
CA PRO A 758 -26.03 -30.04 -5.59
C PRO A 758 -27.02 -29.91 -4.42
N PHE A 759 -27.28 -28.69 -3.96
CA PHE A 759 -28.16 -28.40 -2.82
C PHE A 759 -29.49 -27.76 -3.24
N ALA A 760 -29.68 -27.48 -4.53
CA ALA A 760 -30.95 -27.05 -5.09
C ALA A 760 -31.92 -28.23 -5.24
N ARG A 761 -33.22 -28.01 -5.02
CA ARG A 761 -34.27 -29.02 -5.23
C ARG A 761 -34.79 -29.03 -6.66
#